data_AF-A0A5B9QK73-F1
#
_entry.id   AF-A0A5B9QK73-F1
#
_cell.length_a   1.000
_cell.length_b   1.000
_cell.length_c   1.000
_cell.angle_alpha   90.00
_cell.angle_beta   90.00
_cell.angle_gamma   90.00
#
_symmetry.space_group_name_H-M   'P 1'
#
loop_
_entity.id
_entity.type
_entity.pdbx_description
1 polymer ?
#
loop_
_entity_poly.entity_id
_entity_poly.type
_entity_poly.pdbx_seq_one_letter_code
_entity_poly.pdbx_strand_id
1 'polypeptide(L)'
;MFKSPLLVALIACSVFGTASAVRAESPDAKEPESPKHVRILTVGNSFTHNATRYLDEIVEAAGHRLTHKMLSIGGSPLKLHAAKAMAFEADRDDESARYGRGESLQQALQSEDWDFVTIQQVSIKSHDVQSYRPYAGQLADIVHRYAPEAKLLMHQTWAYRSDDPRFRRSKPAADEPATQQAMYEGLSKAYRTITAELSAGRIPVGDAFWIADNHPKFGYRAAKDFDASQLESPALPDQTHSLHVGYRWSERNGTPRLGMDGHHANLAGEYLGACVWFECLFGESPVGNSFVPAKLDAEFAAHLQSVAHQAAQQGGDVVHGVVAATQPKFDDPDPQRYQLRVRASEIDPRAKEYPEIGFAFGSDKKPTDLEFASVDTRVAPQGKLAIWLMGHNAGLFERLNEYGIHAIGVHYARGWFGKLAQPKPSDAYARGRIRLEAASGLDISDELDLLPPDGAAERARQLVLWLSKENPQGNWEQFLADDGSRLRWDKIIVTGASHGSTTAARFAKHQRVDRVVMLCGPRDQDQDWQGLPSATPANRFFGFTHVLDGGWTGDHYCRSWELLGLHAFGPIVNIDDAQPPYENSRRLITAADVGGDARRAHSSVTPGGSSPKAADGSLLFDPVWRYLYTHDVDAVGEASEPDPDCQRVHVQYE
;
A
#
# COMPACT_ATOMS: atom_id res chain seq x y z
N MET A 1 -44.87 -22.39 54.17
CA MET A 1 -44.80 -23.28 55.36
C MET A 1 -43.76 -24.35 55.03
N PHE A 2 -42.48 -24.10 55.32
CA PHE A 2 -41.76 -24.55 56.52
C PHE A 2 -41.77 -26.07 56.74
N LYS A 3 -40.59 -26.69 56.60
CA LYS A 3 -39.90 -27.42 57.69
C LYS A 3 -38.45 -27.78 57.31
N SER A 4 -37.53 -27.06 57.94
CA SER A 4 -36.17 -27.48 58.38
C SER A 4 -36.28 -28.60 59.46
N PRO A 5 -35.21 -29.27 60.00
CA PRO A 5 -33.87 -28.70 60.28
C PRO A 5 -32.61 -29.62 60.31
N LEU A 6 -31.46 -28.93 60.39
CA LEU A 6 -30.20 -29.19 61.13
C LEU A 6 -29.58 -30.61 61.18
N LEU A 7 -28.26 -30.68 60.89
CA LEU A 7 -27.28 -30.92 61.96
C LEU A 7 -25.86 -30.45 61.60
N VAL A 8 -25.22 -29.85 62.59
CA VAL A 8 -23.86 -29.33 62.67
C VAL A 8 -22.86 -30.47 62.89
N ALA A 9 -21.67 -30.41 62.29
CA ALA A 9 -20.46 -31.00 62.86
C ALA A 9 -19.19 -30.29 62.34
N LEU A 10 -18.44 -29.73 63.27
CA LEU A 10 -17.06 -29.24 63.10
C LEU A 10 -16.28 -29.85 64.27
N ILE A 11 -15.19 -30.55 63.98
CA ILE A 11 -13.88 -30.45 64.66
C ILE A 11 -12.90 -31.39 63.96
N ALA A 12 -11.71 -30.84 63.77
CA ALA A 12 -10.58 -31.35 63.02
C ALA A 12 -9.67 -32.28 63.85
N CYS A 13 -8.87 -33.08 63.14
CA CYS A 13 -7.40 -32.97 63.05
C CYS A 13 -6.77 -34.36 62.87
N SER A 14 -6.06 -34.57 61.77
CA SER A 14 -4.62 -34.88 61.81
C SER A 14 -4.04 -34.98 60.39
N VAL A 15 -2.82 -34.46 60.28
CA VAL A 15 -2.02 -34.21 59.08
C VAL A 15 -1.20 -35.43 58.72
N PHE A 16 -1.13 -35.77 57.43
CA PHE A 16 0.05 -36.38 56.80
C PHE A 16 0.17 -35.82 55.37
N GLY A 17 1.34 -35.26 55.07
CA GLY A 17 1.67 -34.73 53.75
C GLY A 17 2.08 -35.83 52.77
N THR A 18 1.72 -35.65 51.51
CA THR A 18 2.29 -36.38 50.37
C THR A 18 2.47 -35.44 49.18
N ALA A 19 3.60 -35.62 48.51
CA ALA A 19 4.12 -34.81 47.40
C ALA A 19 3.14 -34.66 46.22
N SER A 20 3.11 -33.47 45.62
CA SER A 20 2.39 -33.20 44.38
C SER A 20 3.04 -33.92 43.20
N ALA A 21 2.29 -34.84 42.59
CA ALA A 21 2.62 -35.37 41.27
C ALA A 21 2.34 -34.29 40.21
N VAL A 22 3.38 -33.93 39.44
CA VAL A 22 3.26 -33.09 38.25
C VAL A 22 2.45 -33.86 37.20
N ARG A 23 1.27 -33.35 36.88
CA ARG A 23 0.44 -33.83 35.77
C ARG A 23 1.02 -33.20 34.49
N ALA A 24 1.54 -34.03 33.59
CA ALA A 24 1.94 -33.58 32.27
C ALA A 24 0.71 -33.04 31.54
N GLU A 25 0.70 -31.74 31.24
CA GLU A 25 -0.28 -31.12 30.35
C GLU A 25 -0.09 -31.69 28.94
N SER A 26 -1.20 -32.13 28.35
CA SER A 26 -1.25 -32.48 26.93
C SER A 26 -1.12 -31.19 26.12
N PRO A 27 -0.43 -31.19 24.95
CA PRO A 27 -0.34 -30.00 24.12
C PRO A 27 -1.76 -29.64 23.65
N ASP A 28 -2.22 -28.45 24.01
CA ASP A 28 -3.47 -27.88 23.53
C ASP A 28 -3.50 -27.91 22.00
N ALA A 29 -4.47 -28.65 21.45
CA ALA A 29 -4.80 -28.55 20.04
C ALA A 29 -5.35 -27.13 19.80
N LYS A 30 -4.59 -26.29 19.11
CA LYS A 30 -5.08 -24.98 18.62
C LYS A 30 -6.41 -25.20 17.89
N GLU A 31 -7.43 -24.43 18.25
CA GLU A 31 -8.66 -24.35 17.46
C GLU A 31 -8.30 -24.04 15.99
N PRO A 32 -8.98 -24.65 15.00
CA PRO A 32 -8.70 -24.38 13.61
C PRO A 32 -8.94 -22.90 13.31
N GLU A 33 -7.90 -22.20 12.86
CA GLU A 33 -8.00 -20.79 12.48
C GLU A 33 -9.05 -20.64 11.36
N SER A 34 -9.82 -19.56 11.41
CA SER A 34 -10.83 -19.25 10.38
C SER A 34 -10.18 -19.17 8.99
N PRO A 35 -10.86 -19.63 7.92
CA PRO A 35 -10.35 -19.54 6.55
C PRO A 35 -9.86 -18.12 6.20
N LYS A 36 -8.58 -18.02 5.80
CA LYS A 36 -7.97 -16.77 5.32
C LYS A 36 -8.17 -16.63 3.81
N HIS A 37 -8.33 -15.40 3.33
CA HIS A 37 -8.27 -15.07 1.90
C HIS A 37 -7.15 -14.06 1.67
N VAL A 38 -6.11 -14.48 0.94
CA VAL A 38 -4.99 -13.61 0.55
C VAL A 38 -5.12 -13.23 -0.92
N ARG A 39 -4.86 -11.97 -1.24
CA ARG A 39 -4.80 -11.42 -2.60
C ARG A 39 -3.38 -10.98 -2.89
N ILE A 40 -2.79 -11.51 -3.95
CA ILE A 40 -1.42 -11.20 -4.35
C ILE A 40 -1.26 -10.87 -5.83
N LEU A 41 -0.56 -9.77 -6.10
CA LEU A 41 -0.09 -9.39 -7.42
C LEU A 41 1.41 -9.65 -7.54
N THR A 42 1.82 -10.50 -8.47
CA THR A 42 3.24 -10.82 -8.67
C THR A 42 3.78 -10.21 -9.96
N VAL A 43 4.85 -9.42 -9.86
CA VAL A 43 5.58 -8.85 -11.00
C VAL A 43 6.91 -9.57 -11.14
N GLY A 44 7.08 -10.31 -12.24
CA GLY A 44 8.30 -11.11 -12.42
C GLY A 44 8.37 -11.87 -13.73
N ASN A 45 8.82 -13.11 -13.65
CA ASN A 45 9.19 -13.94 -14.80
C ASN A 45 9.00 -15.43 -14.50
N SER A 46 9.68 -16.31 -15.26
CA SER A 46 9.60 -17.77 -15.10
C SER A 46 9.92 -18.27 -13.69
N PHE A 47 10.74 -17.56 -12.91
CA PHE A 47 11.03 -17.94 -11.53
C PHE A 47 9.82 -17.71 -10.61
N THR A 48 9.03 -16.66 -10.84
CA THR A 48 7.76 -16.47 -10.15
C THR A 48 6.79 -17.60 -10.48
N HIS A 49 6.69 -17.95 -11.77
CA HIS A 49 5.86 -19.08 -12.22
C HIS A 49 6.25 -20.38 -11.53
N ASN A 50 7.54 -20.69 -11.45
CA ASN A 50 8.01 -21.89 -10.78
C ASN A 50 7.66 -21.88 -9.29
N ALA A 51 7.98 -20.79 -8.57
CA ALA A 51 7.77 -20.72 -7.13
C ALA A 51 6.30 -20.70 -6.71
N THR A 52 5.38 -20.33 -7.61
CA THR A 52 3.94 -20.26 -7.33
C THR A 52 3.14 -21.39 -7.97
N ARG A 53 3.79 -22.34 -8.66
CA ARG A 53 3.10 -23.36 -9.46
C ARG A 53 2.09 -24.18 -8.66
N TYR A 54 2.42 -24.57 -7.44
CA TYR A 54 1.55 -25.40 -6.58
C TYR A 54 0.87 -24.61 -5.46
N LEU A 55 0.91 -23.27 -5.52
CA LEU A 55 0.46 -22.44 -4.42
C LEU A 55 -1.05 -22.55 -4.20
N ASP A 56 -1.84 -22.57 -5.28
CA ASP A 56 -3.31 -22.72 -5.19
C ASP A 56 -3.69 -24.04 -4.50
N GLU A 57 -3.07 -25.16 -4.90
CA GLU A 57 -3.37 -26.47 -4.34
C GLU A 57 -2.96 -26.60 -2.86
N ILE A 58 -1.83 -26.01 -2.46
CA ILE A 58 -1.39 -25.97 -1.05
C ILE A 58 -2.36 -25.14 -0.20
N VAL A 59 -2.78 -23.98 -0.71
CA VAL A 59 -3.74 -23.09 -0.03
C VAL A 59 -5.10 -23.75 0.13
N GLU A 60 -5.62 -24.40 -0.92
CA GLU A 60 -6.90 -25.12 -0.86
C GLU A 60 -6.86 -26.26 0.16
N ALA A 61 -5.76 -27.02 0.18
CA ALA A 61 -5.55 -28.11 1.14
C ALA A 61 -5.47 -27.64 2.60
N ALA A 62 -5.11 -26.38 2.84
CA ALA A 62 -5.14 -25.74 4.16
C ALA A 62 -6.50 -25.09 4.50
N GLY A 63 -7.50 -25.19 3.61
CA GLY A 63 -8.82 -24.59 3.84
C GLY A 63 -8.82 -23.06 3.69
N HIS A 64 -7.93 -22.52 2.86
CA HIS A 64 -7.78 -21.09 2.62
C HIS A 64 -8.15 -20.72 1.18
N ARG A 65 -8.12 -19.42 0.86
CA ARG A 65 -8.39 -18.89 -0.47
C ARG A 65 -7.25 -17.99 -0.94
N LEU A 66 -6.94 -18.05 -2.23
CA LEU A 66 -5.95 -17.19 -2.89
C LEU A 66 -6.58 -16.52 -4.11
N THR A 67 -6.40 -15.20 -4.21
CA THR A 67 -6.51 -14.49 -5.49
C THR A 67 -5.11 -14.17 -5.96
N HIS A 68 -4.66 -14.79 -7.06
CA HIS A 68 -3.33 -14.58 -7.62
C HIS A 68 -3.42 -13.97 -9.02
N LYS A 69 -2.90 -12.74 -9.18
CA LYS A 69 -2.66 -12.13 -10.49
C LYS A 69 -1.16 -12.04 -10.73
N MET A 70 -0.73 -12.31 -11.95
CA MET A 70 0.67 -12.30 -12.32
C MET A 70 0.94 -11.48 -13.58
N LEU A 71 1.80 -10.48 -13.44
CA LEU A 71 2.43 -9.75 -14.53
C LEU A 71 3.81 -10.33 -14.80
N SER A 72 3.89 -11.21 -15.78
CA SER A 72 5.09 -11.98 -16.09
C SER A 72 5.60 -11.72 -17.50
N ILE A 73 6.92 -11.58 -17.63
CA ILE A 73 7.63 -11.54 -18.91
C ILE A 73 8.79 -12.53 -18.83
N GLY A 74 8.89 -13.47 -19.78
CA GLY A 74 9.96 -14.47 -19.77
C GLY A 74 11.35 -13.84 -19.76
N GLY A 75 12.19 -14.21 -18.77
CA GLY A 75 13.57 -13.70 -18.64
C GLY A 75 13.70 -12.20 -18.34
N SER A 76 12.64 -11.52 -17.91
CA SER A 76 12.69 -10.08 -17.69
C SER A 76 13.46 -9.69 -16.42
N PRO A 77 14.31 -8.64 -16.50
CA PRO A 77 14.87 -7.96 -15.33
C PRO A 77 13.90 -6.92 -14.76
N LEU A 78 14.15 -6.47 -13.52
CA LEU A 78 13.44 -5.33 -12.90
C LEU A 78 13.39 -4.12 -13.82
N LYS A 79 14.50 -3.84 -14.53
CA LYS A 79 14.60 -2.75 -15.51
C LYS A 79 13.46 -2.72 -16.52
N LEU A 80 13.04 -3.87 -17.03
CA LEU A 80 11.97 -3.93 -18.03
C LEU A 80 10.62 -3.58 -17.40
N HIS A 81 10.32 -4.14 -16.23
CA HIS A 81 9.09 -3.84 -15.50
C HIS A 81 9.02 -2.36 -15.10
N ALA A 82 10.12 -1.79 -14.62
CA ALA A 82 10.21 -0.37 -14.27
C ALA A 82 10.03 0.52 -15.51
N ALA A 83 10.65 0.19 -16.64
CA ALA A 83 10.47 0.93 -17.89
C ALA A 83 9.00 0.95 -18.35
N LYS A 84 8.28 -0.17 -18.22
CA LYS A 84 6.83 -0.24 -18.50
C LYS A 84 6.02 0.65 -17.57
N ALA A 85 6.32 0.61 -16.27
CA ALA A 85 5.64 1.44 -15.28
C ALA A 85 5.88 2.94 -15.53
N MET A 86 7.11 3.33 -15.88
CA MET A 86 7.46 4.72 -16.19
C MET A 86 6.86 5.18 -17.53
N ALA A 87 6.76 4.30 -18.53
CA ALA A 87 6.05 4.59 -19.77
C ALA A 87 4.58 4.96 -19.48
N PHE A 88 3.89 4.22 -18.61
CA PHE A 88 2.54 4.57 -18.18
C PHE A 88 2.44 5.92 -17.46
N GLU A 89 3.43 6.27 -16.63
CA GLU A 89 3.43 7.57 -15.94
C GLU A 89 3.64 8.73 -16.91
N ALA A 90 4.39 8.52 -18.01
CA ALA A 90 4.59 9.50 -19.06
C ALA A 90 3.36 9.61 -19.98
N ASP A 91 2.81 8.46 -20.38
CA ASP A 91 1.62 8.35 -21.23
C ASP A 91 0.87 7.05 -20.86
N ARG A 92 -0.37 7.18 -20.34
CA ARG A 92 -1.17 6.03 -19.92
C ARG A 92 -1.64 5.15 -21.08
N ASP A 93 -1.68 5.70 -22.29
CA ASP A 93 -2.09 4.99 -23.50
C ASP A 93 -0.88 4.38 -24.23
N ASP A 94 0.34 4.55 -23.70
CA ASP A 94 1.54 3.96 -24.27
C ASP A 94 1.45 2.43 -24.28
N GLU A 95 1.36 1.85 -25.47
CA GLU A 95 1.30 0.40 -25.68
C GLU A 95 2.54 -0.31 -25.11
N SER A 96 3.68 0.36 -25.02
CA SER A 96 4.89 -0.18 -24.40
C SER A 96 4.74 -0.39 -22.89
N ALA A 97 3.83 0.31 -22.22
CA ALA A 97 3.51 0.12 -20.81
C ALA A 97 2.76 -1.18 -20.51
N ARG A 98 2.15 -1.78 -21.53
CA ARG A 98 1.24 -2.93 -21.38
C ARG A 98 1.99 -4.26 -21.28
N TYR A 99 1.46 -5.18 -20.50
CA TYR A 99 1.89 -6.58 -20.44
C TYR A 99 1.16 -7.41 -21.51
N GLY A 100 1.51 -8.69 -21.67
CA GLY A 100 0.98 -9.54 -22.75
C GLY A 100 -0.55 -9.70 -22.77
N ARG A 101 -1.25 -9.39 -21.66
CA ARG A 101 -2.72 -9.40 -21.56
C ARG A 101 -3.36 -8.02 -21.77
N GLY A 102 -2.59 -7.01 -22.16
CA GLY A 102 -3.06 -5.65 -22.44
C GLY A 102 -3.15 -4.72 -21.22
N GLU A 103 -3.07 -5.23 -19.99
CA GLU A 103 -3.07 -4.39 -18.78
C GLU A 103 -1.66 -3.85 -18.45
N SER A 104 -1.58 -2.64 -17.90
CA SER A 104 -0.37 -2.05 -17.31
C SER A 104 -0.19 -2.47 -15.84
N LEU A 105 0.98 -2.17 -15.25
CA LEU A 105 1.22 -2.41 -13.82
C LEU A 105 0.22 -1.63 -12.94
N GLN A 106 0.00 -0.35 -13.23
CA GLN A 106 -0.89 0.53 -12.50
C GLN A 106 -2.35 0.05 -12.55
N GLN A 107 -2.81 -0.40 -13.71
CA GLN A 107 -4.14 -1.00 -13.86
C GLN A 107 -4.27 -2.28 -13.03
N ALA A 108 -3.26 -3.14 -13.03
CA ALA A 108 -3.27 -4.35 -12.21
C ALA A 108 -3.28 -4.00 -10.71
N LEU A 109 -2.49 -3.02 -10.26
CA LEU A 109 -2.46 -2.53 -8.87
C LEU A 109 -3.81 -2.00 -8.40
N GLN A 110 -4.61 -1.43 -9.30
CA GLN A 110 -5.94 -0.91 -8.98
C GLN A 110 -7.08 -1.93 -9.16
N SER A 111 -6.79 -3.15 -9.63
CA SER A 111 -7.83 -4.12 -9.98
C SER A 111 -8.42 -4.90 -8.81
N GLU A 112 -7.72 -4.94 -7.67
CA GLU A 112 -8.12 -5.57 -6.41
C GLU A 112 -7.48 -4.78 -5.26
N ASP A 113 -8.01 -4.91 -4.04
CA ASP A 113 -7.30 -4.42 -2.85
C ASP A 113 -6.25 -5.46 -2.42
N TRP A 114 -5.10 -5.44 -3.10
CA TRP A 114 -4.03 -6.42 -2.89
C TRP A 114 -3.50 -6.40 -1.45
N ASP A 115 -3.40 -7.56 -0.82
CA ASP A 115 -2.71 -7.68 0.48
C ASP A 115 -1.19 -7.61 0.28
N PHE A 116 -0.70 -8.19 -0.83
CA PHE A 116 0.71 -8.22 -1.18
C PHE A 116 0.97 -7.89 -2.66
N VAL A 117 2.09 -7.22 -2.92
CA VAL A 117 2.66 -7.09 -4.26
C VAL A 117 4.10 -7.57 -4.22
N THR A 118 4.49 -8.47 -5.12
CA THR A 118 5.87 -8.98 -5.16
C THR A 118 6.63 -8.46 -6.37
N ILE A 119 7.90 -8.12 -6.20
CA ILE A 119 8.86 -7.90 -7.28
C ILE A 119 10.07 -8.82 -7.15
N GLN A 120 10.75 -9.11 -8.26
CA GLN A 120 11.99 -9.88 -8.25
C GLN A 120 12.95 -9.46 -9.37
N GLN A 121 14.23 -9.78 -9.20
CA GLN A 121 15.23 -9.64 -10.25
C GLN A 121 15.23 -10.86 -11.20
N VAL A 122 15.82 -10.68 -12.38
CA VAL A 122 16.19 -11.81 -13.25
C VAL A 122 17.32 -12.63 -12.61
N SER A 123 17.23 -13.95 -12.69
CA SER A 123 18.10 -14.87 -11.96
C SER A 123 19.60 -14.69 -12.24
N ILE A 124 19.99 -14.36 -13.48
CA ILE A 124 21.41 -14.18 -13.85
C ILE A 124 22.03 -12.92 -13.24
N LYS A 125 21.21 -11.98 -12.73
CA LYS A 125 21.66 -10.75 -12.08
C LYS A 125 21.26 -10.69 -10.61
N SER A 126 20.65 -11.74 -10.06
CA SER A 126 20.09 -11.69 -8.72
C SER A 126 21.15 -11.47 -7.63
N HIS A 127 22.42 -11.81 -7.92
CA HIS A 127 23.55 -11.63 -7.03
C HIS A 127 24.15 -10.22 -7.00
N ASP A 128 23.80 -9.35 -7.94
CA ASP A 128 24.34 -8.00 -8.04
C ASP A 128 23.28 -6.97 -7.66
N VAL A 129 23.42 -6.38 -6.47
CA VAL A 129 22.51 -5.34 -5.95
C VAL A 129 22.48 -4.08 -6.84
N GLN A 130 23.55 -3.76 -7.56
CA GLN A 130 23.55 -2.58 -8.44
C GLN A 130 22.57 -2.76 -9.60
N SER A 131 22.33 -4.00 -10.04
CA SER A 131 21.34 -4.30 -11.07
C SER A 131 19.89 -4.03 -10.64
N TYR A 132 19.63 -3.92 -9.34
CA TYR A 132 18.31 -3.62 -8.78
C TYR A 132 18.04 -2.11 -8.84
N ARG A 133 19.07 -1.27 -8.68
CA ARG A 133 18.93 0.18 -8.64
C ARG A 133 18.98 0.79 -10.05
N PRO A 134 18.20 1.85 -10.34
CA PRO A 134 17.14 2.44 -9.51
C PRO A 134 15.80 1.69 -9.60
N TYR A 135 15.72 0.66 -10.44
CA TYR A 135 14.47 0.04 -10.91
C TYR A 135 13.57 -0.53 -9.81
N ALA A 136 14.15 -1.15 -8.78
CA ALA A 136 13.38 -1.67 -7.65
C ALA A 136 12.71 -0.55 -6.85
N GLY A 137 13.41 0.58 -6.66
CA GLY A 137 12.86 1.79 -6.04
C GLY A 137 11.73 2.38 -6.87
N GLN A 138 11.92 2.51 -8.19
CA GLN A 138 10.87 2.99 -9.10
C GLN A 138 9.60 2.13 -9.02
N LEU A 139 9.74 0.81 -8.97
CA LEU A 139 8.59 -0.10 -8.82
C LEU A 139 7.95 0.02 -7.44
N ALA A 140 8.75 0.13 -6.38
CA ALA A 140 8.25 0.36 -5.02
C ALA A 140 7.41 1.64 -4.95
N ASP A 141 7.89 2.74 -5.52
CA ASP A 141 7.17 4.02 -5.56
C ASP A 141 5.83 3.89 -6.28
N ILE A 142 5.78 3.16 -7.40
CA ILE A 142 4.54 2.90 -8.13
C ILE A 142 3.57 2.05 -7.30
N VAL A 143 4.06 1.01 -6.62
CA VAL A 143 3.22 0.20 -5.72
C VAL A 143 2.65 1.06 -4.59
N HIS A 144 3.48 1.82 -3.89
CA HIS A 144 3.05 2.70 -2.79
C HIS A 144 2.08 3.80 -3.25
N ARG A 145 2.17 4.22 -4.51
CA ARG A 145 1.29 5.23 -5.10
C ARG A 145 -0.08 4.67 -5.46
N TYR A 146 -0.15 3.49 -6.05
CA TYR A 146 -1.39 2.94 -6.65
C TYR A 146 -2.08 1.85 -5.83
N ALA A 147 -1.36 1.20 -4.90
CA ALA A 147 -1.86 0.22 -3.93
C ALA A 147 -1.18 0.42 -2.55
N PRO A 148 -1.36 1.58 -1.90
CA PRO A 148 -0.70 1.93 -0.63
C PRO A 148 -0.96 0.94 0.53
N GLU A 149 -2.07 0.22 0.48
CA GLU A 149 -2.49 -0.84 1.40
C GLU A 149 -1.65 -2.10 1.29
N ALA A 150 -1.11 -2.38 0.09
CA ALA A 150 -0.39 -3.61 -0.18
C ALA A 150 1.00 -3.60 0.45
N LYS A 151 1.40 -4.72 1.07
CA LYS A 151 2.77 -4.89 1.52
C LYS A 151 3.65 -5.30 0.34
N LEU A 152 4.67 -4.49 0.06
CA LEU A 152 5.68 -4.81 -0.95
C LEU A 152 6.57 -5.94 -0.45
N LEU A 153 6.78 -6.94 -1.30
CA LEU A 153 7.63 -8.09 -1.01
C LEU A 153 8.70 -8.29 -2.09
N MET A 154 9.91 -8.60 -1.68
CA MET A 154 10.97 -9.12 -2.55
C MET A 154 10.86 -10.64 -2.62
N HIS A 155 10.58 -11.20 -3.80
CA HIS A 155 10.69 -12.64 -4.01
C HIS A 155 12.16 -13.01 -4.24
N GLN A 156 12.80 -13.59 -3.21
CA GLN A 156 14.18 -14.03 -3.30
C GLN A 156 14.27 -15.29 -4.14
N THR A 157 14.80 -15.16 -5.35
CA THR A 157 15.10 -16.28 -6.24
C THR A 157 16.25 -17.15 -5.72
N TRP A 158 16.56 -18.25 -6.41
CA TRP A 158 17.56 -19.24 -5.98
C TRP A 158 18.83 -19.24 -6.83
N ALA A 159 19.88 -19.86 -6.28
CA ALA A 159 21.11 -20.15 -7.01
C ALA A 159 20.88 -21.30 -8.00
N TYR A 160 21.67 -21.32 -9.07
CA TYR A 160 21.63 -22.41 -10.05
C TYR A 160 22.19 -23.70 -9.47
N ARG A 161 21.84 -24.83 -10.07
CA ARG A 161 22.32 -26.15 -9.70
C ARG A 161 23.85 -26.21 -9.74
N SER A 162 24.45 -26.95 -8.82
CA SER A 162 25.91 -27.01 -8.63
C SER A 162 26.74 -27.40 -9.87
N ASP A 163 26.14 -28.04 -10.87
CA ASP A 163 26.75 -28.43 -12.14
C ASP A 163 26.22 -27.63 -13.35
N ASP A 164 25.53 -26.49 -13.15
CA ASP A 164 25.13 -25.62 -14.26
C ASP A 164 26.36 -25.22 -15.09
N PRO A 165 26.32 -25.37 -16.43
CA PRO A 165 27.47 -25.08 -17.29
C PRO A 165 28.04 -23.67 -17.15
N ARG A 166 27.27 -22.72 -16.61
CA ARG A 166 27.73 -21.35 -16.35
C ARG A 166 28.85 -21.27 -15.32
N PHE A 167 28.89 -22.19 -14.34
CA PHE A 167 29.97 -22.25 -13.35
C PHE A 167 31.27 -22.83 -13.91
N ARG A 168 31.23 -23.46 -15.10
CA ARG A 168 32.37 -24.13 -15.73
C ARG A 168 32.90 -23.39 -16.96
N ARG A 169 32.49 -22.14 -17.18
CA ARG A 169 32.95 -21.33 -18.31
C ARG A 169 34.45 -21.05 -18.19
N SER A 170 35.19 -21.28 -19.28
CA SER A 170 36.63 -21.02 -19.35
C SER A 170 37.01 -19.53 -19.25
N LYS A 171 36.05 -18.64 -19.53
CA LYS A 171 36.14 -17.19 -19.37
C LYS A 171 34.83 -16.67 -18.77
N PRO A 172 34.65 -16.69 -17.43
CA PRO A 172 33.49 -16.08 -16.82
C PRO A 172 33.46 -14.58 -17.11
N ALA A 173 32.28 -13.98 -17.24
CA ALA A 173 32.20 -12.52 -17.25
C ALA A 173 32.69 -11.99 -15.90
N ALA A 174 33.30 -10.80 -15.89
CA ALA A 174 33.67 -10.16 -14.63
C ALA A 174 32.43 -10.04 -13.73
N ASP A 175 32.58 -10.34 -12.45
CA ASP A 175 31.53 -10.27 -11.42
C ASP A 175 30.36 -11.28 -11.57
N GLU A 176 30.49 -12.31 -12.42
CA GLU A 176 29.62 -13.49 -12.38
C GLU A 176 30.10 -14.48 -11.28
N PRO A 177 29.18 -15.08 -10.50
CA PRO A 177 29.55 -16.05 -9.47
C PRO A 177 30.11 -17.33 -10.10
N ALA A 178 31.29 -17.75 -9.63
CA ALA A 178 31.98 -18.93 -10.14
C ALA A 178 31.40 -20.26 -9.61
N THR A 179 30.61 -20.23 -8.54
CA THR A 179 30.04 -21.41 -7.89
C THR A 179 28.60 -21.17 -7.46
N GLN A 180 27.85 -22.24 -7.22
CA GLN A 180 26.51 -22.17 -6.61
C GLN A 180 26.55 -21.42 -5.28
N GLN A 181 27.55 -21.69 -4.43
CA GLN A 181 27.72 -21.00 -3.15
C GLN A 181 27.90 -19.49 -3.33
N ALA A 182 28.82 -19.08 -4.20
CA ALA A 182 29.05 -17.65 -4.46
C ALA A 182 27.79 -16.97 -5.02
N MET A 183 27.02 -17.67 -5.86
CA MET A 183 25.76 -17.17 -6.38
C MET A 183 24.71 -17.00 -5.28
N TYR A 184 24.57 -18.00 -4.40
CA TYR A 184 23.66 -17.95 -3.25
C TYR A 184 24.01 -16.83 -2.27
N GLU A 185 25.28 -16.73 -1.86
CA GLU A 185 25.74 -15.71 -0.94
C GLU A 185 25.52 -14.30 -1.52
N GLY A 186 25.85 -14.11 -2.80
CA GLY A 186 25.62 -12.87 -3.52
C GLY A 186 24.14 -12.50 -3.61
N LEU A 187 23.28 -13.42 -4.02
CA LEU A 187 21.85 -13.13 -4.16
C LEU A 187 21.16 -12.94 -2.81
N SER A 188 21.52 -13.72 -1.79
CA SER A 188 20.93 -13.59 -0.44
C SER A 188 21.28 -12.23 0.16
N LYS A 189 22.54 -11.80 0.00
CA LYS A 189 22.96 -10.44 0.37
C LYS A 189 22.22 -9.38 -0.42
N ALA A 190 22.16 -9.48 -1.75
CA ALA A 190 21.52 -8.47 -2.59
C ALA A 190 20.02 -8.30 -2.27
N TYR A 191 19.29 -9.42 -2.09
CA TYR A 191 17.88 -9.38 -1.72
C TYR A 191 17.66 -8.79 -0.32
N ARG A 192 18.46 -9.16 0.69
CA ARG A 192 18.34 -8.54 2.03
C ARG A 192 18.63 -7.04 2.00
N THR A 193 19.67 -6.63 1.26
CA THR A 193 20.02 -5.21 1.10
C THR A 193 18.90 -4.42 0.44
N ILE A 194 18.37 -4.87 -0.70
CA ILE A 194 17.31 -4.13 -1.40
C ILE A 194 15.98 -4.18 -0.62
N THR A 195 15.69 -5.28 0.10
CA THR A 195 14.50 -5.37 0.96
C THR A 195 14.53 -4.31 2.05
N ALA A 196 15.66 -4.13 2.72
CA ALA A 196 15.85 -3.08 3.72
C ALA A 196 15.79 -1.67 3.13
N GLU A 197 16.37 -1.44 1.95
CA GLU A 197 16.34 -0.12 1.28
C GLU A 197 14.93 0.31 0.87
N LEU A 198 14.05 -0.64 0.58
CA LEU A 198 12.67 -0.40 0.15
C LEU A 198 11.66 -0.52 1.29
N SER A 199 12.11 -0.86 2.51
CA SER A 199 11.23 -1.13 3.65
C SER A 199 10.18 -2.21 3.33
N ALA A 200 10.60 -3.21 2.56
CA ALA A 200 9.77 -4.31 2.08
C ALA A 200 9.88 -5.53 3.00
N GLY A 201 9.02 -6.53 2.77
CA GLY A 201 9.25 -7.90 3.27
C GLY A 201 9.97 -8.77 2.23
N ARG A 202 10.40 -9.97 2.59
CA ARG A 202 11.00 -10.96 1.68
C ARG A 202 10.28 -12.30 1.74
N ILE A 203 10.19 -12.97 0.59
CA ILE A 203 9.83 -14.40 0.48
C ILE A 203 11.12 -15.19 0.19
N PRO A 204 11.64 -15.99 1.13
CA PRO A 204 13.02 -16.48 1.12
C PRO A 204 13.23 -17.80 0.34
N VAL A 205 12.70 -17.91 -0.89
CA VAL A 205 12.79 -19.17 -1.68
C VAL A 205 14.25 -19.57 -1.94
N GLY A 206 15.13 -18.61 -2.20
CA GLY A 206 16.56 -18.84 -2.36
C GLY A 206 17.24 -19.48 -1.15
N ASP A 207 16.88 -19.06 0.06
CA ASP A 207 17.40 -19.65 1.31
C ASP A 207 16.90 -21.09 1.46
N ALA A 208 15.65 -21.38 1.12
CA ALA A 208 15.09 -22.73 1.14
C ALA A 208 15.78 -23.68 0.14
N PHE A 209 16.02 -23.24 -1.09
CA PHE A 209 16.75 -24.01 -2.09
C PHE A 209 18.16 -24.34 -1.60
N TRP A 210 18.84 -23.37 -1.00
CA TRP A 210 20.18 -23.57 -0.47
C TRP A 210 20.22 -24.61 0.67
N ILE A 211 19.27 -24.55 1.60
CA ILE A 211 19.16 -25.52 2.70
C ILE A 211 18.93 -26.94 2.15
N ALA A 212 18.01 -27.10 1.20
CA ALA A 212 17.69 -28.40 0.61
C ALA A 212 18.87 -28.99 -0.20
N ASP A 213 19.51 -28.19 -1.08
CA ASP A 213 20.65 -28.64 -1.89
C ASP A 213 21.84 -29.09 -1.03
N ASN A 214 22.04 -28.45 0.12
CA ASN A 214 23.15 -28.76 1.04
C ASN A 214 22.78 -29.80 2.11
N HIS A 215 21.56 -30.35 2.12
CA HIS A 215 21.19 -31.39 3.06
C HIS A 215 22.02 -32.67 2.81
N PRO A 216 22.59 -33.32 3.84
CA PRO A 216 23.46 -34.50 3.65
C PRO A 216 22.78 -35.68 2.95
N LYS A 217 21.49 -35.92 3.23
CA LYS A 217 20.71 -37.05 2.69
C LYS A 217 19.91 -36.68 1.44
N PHE A 218 19.35 -35.48 1.42
CA PHE A 218 18.34 -35.05 0.44
C PHE A 218 18.85 -34.00 -0.55
N GLY A 219 20.13 -33.63 -0.48
CA GLY A 219 20.72 -32.72 -1.45
C GLY A 219 21.15 -33.44 -2.73
N TYR A 220 20.94 -32.81 -3.89
CA TYR A 220 21.46 -33.30 -5.16
C TYR A 220 22.99 -33.42 -5.17
N ARG A 221 23.52 -34.46 -5.83
CA ARG A 221 24.96 -34.68 -5.98
C ARG A 221 25.27 -35.01 -7.44
N ALA A 222 25.98 -34.11 -8.12
CA ALA A 222 26.49 -34.38 -9.45
C ALA A 222 27.54 -35.50 -9.41
N ALA A 223 27.53 -36.38 -10.42
CA ALA A 223 28.57 -37.40 -10.56
C ALA A 223 29.93 -36.75 -10.85
N LYS A 224 30.99 -37.18 -10.14
CA LYS A 224 32.32 -36.56 -10.16
C LYS A 224 32.95 -36.51 -11.56
N ASP A 225 32.77 -37.57 -12.34
CA ASP A 225 33.37 -37.75 -13.66
C ASP A 225 32.30 -37.74 -14.77
N PHE A 226 31.23 -36.96 -14.58
CA PHE A 226 30.13 -36.91 -15.53
C PHE A 226 30.54 -36.26 -16.87
N ASP A 227 30.38 -37.00 -17.96
CA ASP A 227 30.56 -36.53 -19.34
C ASP A 227 29.25 -36.67 -20.12
N ALA A 228 28.60 -35.53 -20.37
CA ALA A 228 27.32 -35.46 -21.09
C ALA A 228 27.42 -35.99 -22.54
N SER A 229 28.61 -36.03 -23.14
CA SER A 229 28.80 -36.54 -24.50
C SER A 229 28.66 -38.05 -24.62
N GLN A 230 28.70 -38.77 -23.49
CA GLN A 230 28.61 -40.23 -23.43
C GLN A 230 27.18 -40.73 -23.21
N LEU A 231 26.19 -39.84 -23.06
CA LEU A 231 24.80 -40.24 -22.86
C LEU A 231 24.09 -40.53 -24.19
N GLU A 232 23.38 -41.65 -24.24
CA GLU A 232 22.50 -42.02 -25.35
C GLU A 232 21.03 -41.91 -24.93
N SER A 233 20.18 -41.37 -25.82
CA SER A 233 18.73 -41.23 -25.54
C SER A 233 18.07 -42.60 -25.36
N PRO A 234 17.23 -42.82 -24.32
CA PRO A 234 16.67 -41.83 -23.40
C PRO A 234 17.37 -41.72 -22.03
N ALA A 235 18.59 -42.25 -21.87
CA ALA A 235 19.28 -42.29 -20.58
C ALA A 235 19.64 -40.88 -20.07
N LEU A 236 19.46 -40.66 -18.77
CA LEU A 236 19.79 -39.41 -18.07
C LEU A 236 20.73 -39.72 -16.90
N PRO A 237 21.56 -38.76 -16.44
CA PRO A 237 22.31 -38.95 -15.22
C PRO A 237 21.36 -39.07 -14.03
N ASP A 238 21.86 -39.53 -12.89
CA ASP A 238 21.11 -39.47 -11.64
C ASP A 238 20.82 -38.01 -11.30
N GLN A 239 19.54 -37.70 -11.10
CA GLN A 239 19.05 -36.37 -10.71
C GLN A 239 18.21 -36.44 -9.43
N THR A 240 18.40 -37.51 -8.66
CA THR A 240 17.71 -37.73 -7.39
C THR A 240 17.88 -36.51 -6.48
N HIS A 241 16.74 -36.05 -5.97
CA HIS A 241 16.59 -34.84 -5.16
C HIS A 241 17.05 -33.52 -5.81
N SER A 242 17.24 -33.46 -7.12
CA SER A 242 17.43 -32.17 -7.80
C SER A 242 16.17 -31.31 -7.64
N LEU A 243 16.36 -30.02 -7.35
CA LEU A 243 15.28 -29.02 -7.36
C LEU A 243 15.11 -28.34 -8.72
N HIS A 244 16.05 -28.56 -9.64
CA HIS A 244 16.08 -27.93 -10.96
C HIS A 244 15.71 -28.93 -12.06
N VAL A 245 15.26 -28.42 -13.21
CA VAL A 245 14.91 -29.26 -14.38
C VAL A 245 16.06 -30.18 -14.77
N GLY A 246 17.28 -29.66 -14.77
CA GLY A 246 18.49 -30.44 -15.01
C GLY A 246 18.62 -30.93 -16.45
N TYR A 247 19.20 -32.11 -16.61
CA TYR A 247 19.37 -32.77 -17.89
C TYR A 247 18.04 -33.33 -18.38
N ARG A 248 17.70 -33.04 -19.64
CA ARG A 248 16.53 -33.61 -20.31
C ARG A 248 16.80 -33.84 -21.79
N TRP A 249 16.20 -34.89 -22.34
CA TRP A 249 16.13 -35.08 -23.78
C TRP A 249 14.96 -34.28 -24.35
N SER A 250 15.20 -33.64 -25.48
CA SER A 250 14.18 -33.01 -26.32
C SER A 250 14.34 -33.51 -27.75
N GLU A 251 13.24 -33.61 -28.49
CA GLU A 251 13.31 -33.96 -29.91
C GLU A 251 13.24 -32.69 -30.75
N ARG A 252 14.15 -32.54 -31.71
CA ARG A 252 14.08 -31.49 -32.72
C ARG A 252 14.32 -32.11 -34.09
N ASN A 253 13.31 -32.07 -34.96
CA ASN A 253 13.34 -32.66 -36.30
C ASN A 253 13.71 -34.16 -36.29
N GLY A 254 13.16 -34.96 -35.35
CA GLY A 254 13.46 -36.39 -35.25
C GLY A 254 14.84 -36.72 -34.64
N THR A 255 15.62 -35.72 -34.23
CA THR A 255 16.93 -35.94 -33.57
C THR A 255 16.84 -35.62 -32.08
N PRO A 256 17.16 -36.60 -31.19
CA PRO A 256 17.29 -36.34 -29.76
C PRO A 256 18.40 -35.32 -29.48
N ARG A 257 18.11 -34.34 -28.63
CA ARG A 257 19.07 -33.35 -28.13
C ARG A 257 19.01 -33.31 -26.61
N LEU A 258 20.15 -33.57 -26.00
CA LEU A 258 20.33 -33.40 -24.56
C LEU A 258 20.48 -31.90 -24.26
N GLY A 259 19.59 -31.39 -23.43
CA GLY A 259 19.67 -30.04 -22.87
C GLY A 259 19.95 -30.09 -21.37
N MET A 260 20.50 -29.02 -20.83
CA MET A 260 20.72 -28.83 -19.39
C MET A 260 20.09 -27.50 -18.96
N ASP A 261 19.15 -27.58 -18.02
CA ASP A 261 18.51 -26.44 -17.38
C ASP A 261 18.76 -26.48 -15.87
N GLY A 262 19.91 -25.95 -15.46
CA GLY A 262 20.28 -25.86 -14.05
C GLY A 262 19.69 -24.66 -13.32
N HIS A 263 18.68 -23.97 -13.87
CA HIS A 263 18.18 -22.72 -13.30
C HIS A 263 16.67 -22.72 -13.06
N HIS A 264 15.85 -23.26 -13.96
CA HIS A 264 14.41 -23.40 -13.69
C HIS A 264 14.16 -24.54 -12.71
N ALA A 265 13.17 -24.36 -11.85
CA ALA A 265 12.76 -25.38 -10.90
C ALA A 265 12.07 -26.54 -11.63
N ASN A 266 12.27 -27.76 -11.14
CA ASN A 266 11.44 -28.91 -11.49
C ASN A 266 10.28 -29.06 -10.51
N LEU A 267 9.52 -30.15 -10.62
CA LEU A 267 8.40 -30.45 -9.73
C LEU A 267 8.72 -30.34 -8.22
N ALA A 268 9.92 -30.76 -7.78
CA ALA A 268 10.32 -30.66 -6.38
C ALA A 268 10.68 -29.22 -5.98
N GLY A 269 11.41 -28.50 -6.82
CA GLY A 269 11.73 -27.09 -6.56
C GLY A 269 10.51 -26.17 -6.63
N GLU A 270 9.57 -26.44 -7.54
CA GLU A 270 8.28 -25.75 -7.64
C GLU A 270 7.44 -25.98 -6.38
N TYR A 271 7.42 -27.21 -5.85
CA TYR A 271 6.74 -27.52 -4.60
C TYR A 271 7.39 -26.83 -3.39
N LEU A 272 8.73 -26.87 -3.29
CA LEU A 272 9.46 -26.18 -2.24
C LEU A 272 9.18 -24.67 -2.26
N GLY A 273 9.24 -24.06 -3.44
CA GLY A 273 8.90 -22.65 -3.62
C GLY A 273 7.48 -22.34 -3.14
N ALA A 274 6.50 -23.15 -3.55
CA ALA A 274 5.11 -22.94 -3.18
C ALA A 274 4.87 -23.09 -1.66
N CYS A 275 5.54 -24.03 -0.99
CA CYS A 275 5.51 -24.16 0.48
C CYS A 275 6.07 -22.91 1.19
N VAL A 276 7.18 -22.34 0.70
CA VAL A 276 7.74 -21.10 1.28
C VAL A 276 6.77 -19.93 1.10
N TRP A 277 6.19 -19.80 -0.10
CA TRP A 277 5.20 -18.77 -0.39
C TRP A 277 3.96 -18.92 0.51
N PHE A 278 3.45 -20.15 0.68
CA PHE A 278 2.32 -20.42 1.57
C PHE A 278 2.59 -19.92 2.99
N GLU A 279 3.72 -20.30 3.60
CA GLU A 279 4.03 -19.87 4.98
C GLU A 279 4.18 -18.37 5.10
N CYS A 280 4.86 -17.75 4.12
CA CYS A 280 5.06 -16.30 4.11
C CYS A 280 3.73 -15.54 3.99
N LEU A 281 2.80 -16.02 3.17
CA LEU A 281 1.56 -15.31 2.87
C LEU A 281 0.44 -15.57 3.88
N PHE A 282 0.44 -16.73 4.53
CA PHE A 282 -0.62 -17.15 5.46
C PHE A 282 -0.18 -17.19 6.92
N GLY A 283 1.14 -17.13 7.19
CA GLY A 283 1.69 -17.26 8.53
C GLY A 283 1.53 -18.66 9.12
N GLU A 284 1.28 -19.66 8.28
CA GLU A 284 0.99 -21.05 8.66
C GLU A 284 2.06 -21.99 8.12
N SER A 285 2.50 -22.95 8.94
CA SER A 285 3.53 -23.90 8.53
C SER A 285 2.99 -24.86 7.46
N PRO A 286 3.74 -25.14 6.37
CA PRO A 286 3.36 -26.12 5.36
C PRO A 286 3.61 -27.55 5.85
N VAL A 287 4.24 -27.74 7.02
CA VAL A 287 4.52 -29.07 7.58
C VAL A 287 3.22 -29.76 7.95
N GLY A 288 2.96 -30.88 7.28
CA GLY A 288 1.71 -31.63 7.45
C GLY A 288 0.58 -31.18 6.51
N ASN A 289 0.83 -30.23 5.61
CA ASN A 289 -0.12 -29.92 4.54
C ASN A 289 -0.39 -31.18 3.70
N SER A 290 -1.68 -31.45 3.44
CA SER A 290 -2.13 -32.71 2.84
C SER A 290 -1.87 -32.80 1.33
N PHE A 291 -1.59 -31.68 0.65
CA PHE A 291 -1.26 -31.67 -0.76
C PHE A 291 0.21 -32.01 -1.01
N VAL A 292 0.42 -33.05 -1.83
CA VAL A 292 1.72 -33.46 -2.37
C VAL A 292 1.55 -33.76 -3.88
N PRO A 293 2.37 -33.18 -4.78
CA PRO A 293 2.26 -33.43 -6.21
C PRO A 293 2.40 -34.91 -6.56
N ALA A 294 1.53 -35.41 -7.45
CA ALA A 294 1.58 -36.78 -7.93
C ALA A 294 2.91 -37.03 -8.68
N LYS A 295 3.85 -37.72 -8.03
CA LYS A 295 5.25 -38.11 -8.42
C LYS A 295 6.35 -37.55 -7.51
N LEU A 296 6.02 -36.70 -6.53
CA LEU A 296 6.96 -36.37 -5.48
C LEU A 296 6.96 -37.50 -4.44
N ASP A 297 8.13 -38.01 -4.10
CA ASP A 297 8.28 -38.97 -3.00
C ASP A 297 7.80 -38.33 -1.68
N ALA A 298 7.05 -39.09 -0.87
CA ALA A 298 6.41 -38.55 0.32
C ALA A 298 7.42 -38.17 1.42
N GLU A 299 8.51 -38.93 1.58
CA GLU A 299 9.56 -38.62 2.54
C GLU A 299 10.27 -37.33 2.12
N PHE A 300 10.59 -37.21 0.83
CA PHE A 300 11.19 -36.00 0.29
C PHE A 300 10.25 -34.79 0.36
N ALA A 301 8.96 -34.95 0.08
CA ALA A 301 7.96 -33.88 0.23
C ALA A 301 7.88 -33.34 1.67
N ALA A 302 7.83 -34.23 2.67
CA ALA A 302 7.83 -33.85 4.08
C ALA A 302 9.13 -33.11 4.47
N HIS A 303 10.27 -33.53 3.91
CA HIS A 303 11.53 -32.80 4.09
C HIS A 303 11.45 -31.39 3.48
N LEU A 304 10.92 -31.24 2.26
CA LEU A 304 10.77 -29.93 1.61
C LEU A 304 9.82 -29.00 2.37
N GLN A 305 8.72 -29.51 2.93
CA GLN A 305 7.87 -28.74 3.84
C GLN A 305 8.66 -28.23 5.06
N SER A 306 9.47 -29.10 5.68
CA SER A 306 10.30 -28.73 6.84
C SER A 306 11.37 -27.68 6.48
N VAL A 307 11.95 -27.79 5.28
CA VAL A 307 12.92 -26.80 4.77
C VAL A 307 12.25 -25.46 4.49
N ALA A 308 11.05 -25.48 3.89
CA ALA A 308 10.27 -24.27 3.67
C ALA A 308 9.97 -23.55 4.98
N HIS A 309 9.53 -24.29 6.00
CA HIS A 309 9.31 -23.77 7.33
C HIS A 309 10.58 -23.17 7.95
N GLN A 310 11.68 -23.92 7.90
CA GLN A 310 12.96 -23.43 8.39
C GLN A 310 13.40 -22.12 7.71
N ALA A 311 13.20 -21.97 6.40
CA ALA A 311 13.56 -20.76 5.67
C ALA A 311 12.63 -19.58 5.98
N ALA A 312 11.32 -19.83 6.09
CA ALA A 312 10.33 -18.81 6.42
C ALA A 312 10.52 -18.22 7.82
N GLN A 313 11.09 -18.98 8.77
CA GLN A 313 11.38 -18.51 10.12
C GLN A 313 12.73 -17.75 10.25
N GLN A 314 13.49 -17.58 9.17
CA GLN A 314 14.83 -16.99 9.21
C GLN A 314 14.88 -15.54 8.69
N GLY A 315 15.09 -14.62 9.63
CA GLY A 315 15.34 -13.20 9.37
C GLY A 315 14.10 -12.35 9.60
N GLY A 316 14.26 -11.23 10.30
CA GLY A 316 13.16 -10.33 10.64
C GLY A 316 12.55 -9.58 9.44
N ASP A 317 13.16 -9.71 8.26
CA ASP A 317 12.66 -9.18 7.00
C ASP A 317 11.67 -10.14 6.29
N VAL A 318 11.54 -11.39 6.75
CA VAL A 318 10.57 -12.34 6.19
C VAL A 318 9.15 -11.98 6.63
N VAL A 319 8.22 -12.03 5.69
CA VAL A 319 6.80 -11.77 5.96
C VAL A 319 6.12 -12.99 6.59
N HIS A 320 5.21 -12.76 7.54
CA HIS A 320 4.50 -13.82 8.27
C HIS A 320 2.99 -13.57 8.25
N GLY A 321 2.37 -13.83 7.10
CA GLY A 321 0.93 -13.69 6.94
C GLY A 321 0.46 -12.24 6.76
N VAL A 322 -0.84 -12.11 6.50
CA VAL A 322 -1.54 -10.83 6.65
C VAL A 322 -1.78 -10.61 8.15
N VAL A 323 -1.31 -9.50 8.69
CA VAL A 323 -1.68 -9.11 10.06
C VAL A 323 -3.13 -8.66 10.02
N ALA A 324 -4.02 -9.41 10.67
CA ALA A 324 -5.42 -9.02 10.76
C ALA A 324 -5.51 -7.61 11.35
N ALA A 325 -6.24 -6.73 10.68
CA ALA A 325 -6.53 -5.40 11.19
C ALA A 325 -7.39 -5.55 12.46
N THR A 326 -6.75 -5.63 13.62
CA THR A 326 -7.45 -5.49 14.89
C THR A 326 -8.05 -4.10 14.91
N GLN A 327 -9.34 -3.99 15.23
CA GLN A 327 -9.94 -2.67 15.42
C GLN A 327 -9.12 -1.97 16.51
N PRO A 328 -8.52 -0.81 16.21
CA PRO A 328 -7.72 -0.12 17.20
C PRO A 328 -8.62 0.17 18.39
N LYS A 329 -8.14 -0.14 19.59
CA LYS A 329 -8.72 0.38 20.83
C LYS A 329 -7.68 1.28 21.44
N PHE A 330 -8.12 2.42 21.95
CA PHE A 330 -7.22 3.26 22.72
C PHE A 330 -6.93 2.58 24.05
N ASP A 331 -5.65 2.52 24.40
CA ASP A 331 -5.18 2.19 25.74
C ASP A 331 -4.84 3.50 26.43
N ASP A 332 -5.87 4.20 26.88
CA ASP A 332 -5.76 5.51 27.51
C ASP A 332 -6.23 5.45 28.97
N PRO A 333 -5.34 5.63 29.96
CA PRO A 333 -5.72 5.65 31.36
C PRO A 333 -6.53 6.89 31.75
N ASP A 334 -6.53 7.96 30.95
CA ASP A 334 -7.30 9.19 31.18
C ASP A 334 -8.01 9.65 29.87
N PRO A 335 -9.04 8.93 29.41
CA PRO A 335 -9.70 9.19 28.14
C PRO A 335 -10.21 10.62 27.98
N GLN A 336 -9.68 11.32 26.97
CA GLN A 336 -10.00 12.72 26.70
C GLN A 336 -9.80 13.09 25.24
N ARG A 337 -10.21 14.31 24.88
CA ARG A 337 -9.84 14.90 23.60
C ARG A 337 -8.51 15.63 23.72
N TYR A 338 -7.48 15.05 23.12
CA TYR A 338 -6.18 15.67 22.99
C TYR A 338 -6.19 16.70 21.85
N GLN A 339 -5.55 17.84 22.10
CA GLN A 339 -5.28 18.88 21.13
C GLN A 339 -3.81 19.26 21.25
N LEU A 340 -3.03 18.95 20.21
CA LEU A 340 -1.60 19.21 20.19
C LEU A 340 -1.27 20.20 19.10
N ARG A 341 -0.19 20.95 19.29
CA ARG A 341 0.40 21.81 18.27
C ARG A 341 1.90 21.87 18.45
N VAL A 342 2.61 21.96 17.34
CA VAL A 342 4.07 22.08 17.31
C VAL A 342 4.47 22.87 16.08
N ARG A 343 5.67 23.47 16.08
CA ARG A 343 6.20 24.12 14.87
C ARG A 343 6.82 23.05 13.98
N ALA A 344 6.57 23.15 12.67
CA ALA A 344 7.21 22.26 11.70
C ALA A 344 8.75 22.35 11.77
N SER A 345 9.27 23.57 11.95
CA SER A 345 10.71 23.81 12.12
C SER A 345 11.31 23.26 13.41
N GLU A 346 10.50 22.91 14.40
CA GLU A 346 10.95 22.30 15.65
C GLU A 346 11.09 20.78 15.51
N ILE A 347 10.22 20.14 14.74
CA ILE A 347 10.20 18.68 14.56
C ILE A 347 11.01 18.21 13.36
N ASP A 348 11.24 19.08 12.36
CA ASP A 348 12.10 18.79 11.21
C ASP A 348 13.12 19.93 10.98
N PRO A 349 14.40 19.74 11.35
CA PRO A 349 15.43 20.76 11.15
C PRO A 349 15.77 21.01 9.67
N ARG A 350 15.26 20.19 8.74
CA ARG A 350 15.45 20.38 7.30
C ARG A 350 14.44 21.35 6.69
N ALA A 351 13.36 21.67 7.41
CA ALA A 351 12.31 22.56 6.92
C ALA A 351 12.85 23.97 6.66
N LYS A 352 12.41 24.60 5.55
CA LYS A 352 12.86 25.94 5.15
C LYS A 352 11.70 26.88 4.80
N GLU A 353 12.01 28.17 4.83
CA GLU A 353 11.13 29.23 4.35
C GLU A 353 11.36 29.50 2.86
N TYR A 354 10.27 29.90 2.19
CA TYR A 354 10.21 30.33 0.80
C TYR A 354 9.40 31.65 0.72
N PRO A 355 9.96 32.78 1.20
CA PRO A 355 9.22 34.04 1.36
C PRO A 355 8.69 34.61 0.04
N GLU A 356 9.37 34.36 -1.07
CA GLU A 356 9.00 34.77 -2.41
C GLU A 356 7.62 34.25 -2.79
N ILE A 357 7.28 33.01 -2.40
CA ILE A 357 5.94 32.42 -2.57
C ILE A 357 5.04 32.58 -1.33
N GLY A 358 5.45 33.38 -0.34
CA GLY A 358 4.65 33.66 0.85
C GLY A 358 4.53 32.46 1.80
N PHE A 359 5.53 31.59 1.79
CA PHE A 359 5.64 30.45 2.70
C PHE A 359 6.77 30.74 3.70
N ALA A 360 6.40 31.09 4.93
CA ALA A 360 7.32 31.59 5.95
C ALA A 360 6.95 30.98 7.31
N PHE A 361 7.88 30.99 8.26
CA PHE A 361 7.72 30.45 9.60
C PHE A 361 7.30 31.50 10.62
N GLY A 362 7.44 32.79 10.26
CA GLY A 362 7.10 33.88 11.14
C GLY A 362 8.10 34.01 12.28
N SER A 363 7.65 34.56 13.41
CA SER A 363 8.52 34.77 14.59
C SER A 363 8.06 33.92 15.75
N ASP A 364 8.89 33.75 16.77
CA ASP A 364 8.49 33.01 17.99
C ASP A 364 7.25 33.61 18.68
N LYS A 365 7.03 34.93 18.52
CA LYS A 365 5.83 35.62 19.05
C LYS A 365 4.58 35.41 18.19
N LYS A 366 4.76 35.13 16.89
CA LYS A 366 3.69 34.94 15.92
C LYS A 366 4.14 33.89 14.89
N PRO A 367 4.20 32.61 15.29
CA PRO A 367 4.63 31.55 14.41
C PRO A 367 3.55 31.33 13.35
N THR A 368 3.97 31.09 12.12
CA THR A 368 3.08 30.75 10.99
C THR A 368 3.23 29.30 10.56
N ASP A 369 4.30 28.62 10.98
CA ASP A 369 4.57 27.21 10.74
C ASP A 369 4.00 26.26 11.80
N LEU A 370 2.94 26.68 12.49
CA LEU A 370 2.25 25.82 13.44
C LEU A 370 1.49 24.71 12.71
N GLU A 371 1.70 23.50 13.20
CA GLU A 371 0.97 22.32 12.85
C GLU A 371 0.07 21.91 14.02
N PHE A 372 -1.07 21.30 13.71
CA PHE A 372 -2.11 21.01 14.69
C PHE A 372 -2.51 19.55 14.59
N ALA A 373 -2.83 18.93 15.72
CA ALA A 373 -3.33 17.57 15.80
C ALA A 373 -4.46 17.46 16.84
N SER A 374 -5.41 16.56 16.61
CA SER A 374 -6.44 16.24 17.58
C SER A 374 -6.95 14.80 17.44
N VAL A 375 -7.17 14.15 18.58
CA VAL A 375 -7.76 12.82 18.72
C VAL A 375 -8.61 12.80 19.98
N ASP A 376 -9.75 12.11 19.95
CA ASP A 376 -10.58 11.88 21.14
C ASP A 376 -10.58 10.40 21.51
N THR A 377 -9.86 10.07 22.57
CA THR A 377 -9.69 8.68 23.02
C THR A 377 -10.91 8.12 23.73
N ARG A 378 -11.94 8.96 23.98
CA ARG A 378 -13.25 8.53 24.48
C ARG A 378 -14.12 7.92 23.38
N VAL A 379 -13.79 8.15 22.12
CA VAL A 379 -14.53 7.67 20.94
C VAL A 379 -13.79 6.48 20.34
N ALA A 380 -14.52 5.43 19.96
CA ALA A 380 -13.91 4.28 19.30
C ALA A 380 -13.24 4.72 17.97
N PRO A 381 -11.96 4.42 17.74
CA PRO A 381 -11.27 4.90 16.55
C PRO A 381 -11.69 4.12 15.30
N GLN A 382 -11.78 4.82 14.18
CA GLN A 382 -12.00 4.22 12.86
C GLN A 382 -10.69 3.74 12.21
N GLY A 383 -9.54 4.06 12.80
CA GLY A 383 -8.23 3.83 12.18
C GLY A 383 -8.02 4.67 10.92
N LYS A 384 -8.56 5.90 10.90
CA LYS A 384 -8.46 6.86 9.80
C LYS A 384 -7.89 8.19 10.29
N LEU A 385 -7.11 8.84 9.42
CA LEU A 385 -6.49 10.14 9.66
C LEU A 385 -6.93 11.14 8.61
N ALA A 386 -7.49 12.27 9.03
CA ALA A 386 -7.80 13.39 8.15
C ALA A 386 -6.66 14.42 8.16
N ILE A 387 -6.12 14.72 6.98
CA ILE A 387 -5.13 15.79 6.76
C ILE A 387 -5.84 17.01 6.19
N TRP A 388 -5.93 18.07 6.99
CA TRP A 388 -6.56 19.34 6.63
C TRP A 388 -5.58 20.32 5.98
N LEU A 389 -5.84 20.67 4.72
CA LEU A 389 -4.97 21.52 3.91
C LEU A 389 -5.39 22.99 3.88
N MET A 390 -5.84 23.55 5.00
CA MET A 390 -6.21 24.96 5.16
C MET A 390 -5.84 25.50 6.54
N GLY A 391 -6.17 26.76 6.86
CA GLY A 391 -5.97 27.31 8.20
C GLY A 391 -6.69 26.47 9.25
N HIS A 392 -6.13 26.38 10.46
CA HIS A 392 -6.67 25.51 11.51
C HIS A 392 -8.17 25.73 11.72
N ASN A 393 -8.94 24.64 11.72
CA ASN A 393 -10.37 24.63 11.96
C ASN A 393 -10.71 23.69 13.12
N ALA A 394 -10.81 24.27 14.33
CA ALA A 394 -11.10 23.53 15.54
C ALA A 394 -12.48 22.84 15.51
N GLY A 395 -13.48 23.49 14.89
CA GLY A 395 -14.84 22.93 14.78
C GLY A 395 -14.92 21.72 13.87
N LEU A 396 -14.08 21.67 12.83
CA LEU A 396 -13.92 20.48 11.98
C LEU A 396 -13.19 19.36 12.73
N PHE A 397 -12.10 19.68 13.45
CA PHE A 397 -11.32 18.67 14.18
C PHE A 397 -12.15 18.00 15.27
N GLU A 398 -12.98 18.77 15.98
CA GLU A 398 -13.95 18.26 16.94
C GLU A 398 -14.90 17.23 16.31
N ARG A 399 -15.54 17.56 15.18
CA ARG A 399 -16.44 16.66 14.46
C ARG A 399 -15.73 15.40 13.97
N LEU A 400 -14.54 15.53 13.41
CA LEU A 400 -13.75 14.38 12.96
C LEU A 400 -13.47 13.44 14.15
N ASN A 401 -13.11 13.98 15.31
CA ASN A 401 -12.89 13.17 16.50
C ASN A 401 -14.19 12.53 17.03
N GLU A 402 -15.34 13.20 16.97
CA GLU A 402 -16.65 12.61 17.26
C GLU A 402 -17.00 11.43 16.33
N TYR A 403 -16.39 11.38 15.15
CA TYR A 403 -16.52 10.27 14.21
C TYR A 403 -15.48 9.17 14.48
N GLY A 404 -14.55 9.34 15.43
CA GLY A 404 -13.44 8.42 15.67
C GLY A 404 -12.29 8.57 14.67
N ILE A 405 -12.21 9.72 13.99
CA ILE A 405 -11.18 10.04 13.00
C ILE A 405 -10.14 10.96 13.64
N HIS A 406 -8.86 10.62 13.51
CA HIS A 406 -7.75 11.49 13.90
C HIS A 406 -7.67 12.68 12.95
N ALA A 407 -7.30 13.86 13.44
CA ALA A 407 -7.18 15.05 12.61
C ALA A 407 -5.81 15.68 12.75
N ILE A 408 -5.18 16.02 11.63
CA ILE A 408 -4.00 16.88 11.59
C ILE A 408 -4.16 18.02 10.59
N GLY A 409 -3.45 19.12 10.80
CA GLY A 409 -3.35 20.24 9.89
C GLY A 409 -1.91 20.70 9.81
N VAL A 410 -1.35 20.68 8.60
CA VAL A 410 0.07 20.94 8.36
C VAL A 410 0.27 22.31 7.71
N HIS A 411 1.40 22.95 8.03
CA HIS A 411 1.80 24.18 7.40
C HIS A 411 2.52 23.88 6.08
N TYR A 412 1.91 24.17 4.93
CA TYR A 412 2.50 23.89 3.60
C TYR A 412 2.44 25.11 2.68
N ALA A 413 3.17 25.05 1.57
CA ALA A 413 3.25 26.11 0.57
C ALA A 413 1.90 26.32 -0.14
N ARG A 414 1.08 27.24 0.38
CA ARG A 414 -0.22 27.64 -0.22
C ARG A 414 -0.33 29.13 -0.57
N GLY A 415 0.70 29.92 -0.23
CA GLY A 415 0.74 31.36 -0.51
C GLY A 415 1.17 31.72 -1.93
N TRP A 416 1.59 30.73 -2.73
CA TRP A 416 2.06 30.91 -4.11
C TRP A 416 0.94 31.34 -5.06
N PHE A 417 -0.32 31.10 -4.68
CA PHE A 417 -1.47 31.44 -5.50
C PHE A 417 -1.56 32.97 -5.69
N GLY A 418 -1.47 33.42 -6.95
CA GLY A 418 -1.39 34.83 -7.32
C GLY A 418 0.05 35.37 -7.47
N LYS A 419 1.07 34.52 -7.27
CA LYS A 419 2.49 34.86 -7.47
C LYS A 419 3.11 34.06 -8.61
N LEU A 420 2.82 32.76 -8.67
CA LEU A 420 3.24 31.85 -9.75
C LEU A 420 2.13 31.68 -10.79
N ALA A 421 2.49 31.16 -11.96
CA ALA A 421 1.62 30.99 -13.13
C ALA A 421 0.96 32.32 -13.56
N GLN A 422 1.76 33.40 -13.57
CA GLN A 422 1.35 34.78 -13.88
C GLN A 422 2.08 35.34 -15.11
N PRO A 423 1.48 36.29 -15.85
CA PRO A 423 0.09 36.75 -15.75
C PRO A 423 -0.93 35.70 -16.25
N LYS A 424 -0.46 34.63 -16.89
CA LYS A 424 -1.23 33.45 -17.27
C LYS A 424 -0.39 32.18 -17.05
N PRO A 425 -1.02 31.01 -16.80
CA PRO A 425 -0.33 29.73 -16.77
C PRO A 425 0.40 29.43 -18.09
N SER A 426 1.53 28.71 -18.03
CA SER A 426 2.32 28.33 -19.21
C SER A 426 1.62 27.32 -20.11
N ASP A 427 0.82 26.42 -19.53
CA ASP A 427 -0.01 25.44 -20.21
C ASP A 427 -1.26 25.09 -19.38
N ALA A 428 -2.05 24.12 -19.84
CA ALA A 428 -3.26 23.63 -19.19
C ALA A 428 -3.01 22.91 -17.84
N TYR A 429 -1.77 22.68 -17.44
CA TYR A 429 -1.40 21.85 -16.29
C TYR A 429 -0.48 22.56 -15.29
N ALA A 430 0.04 23.75 -15.60
CA ALA A 430 1.04 24.46 -14.81
C ALA A 430 0.66 24.65 -13.33
N ARG A 431 -0.57 25.12 -13.03
CA ARG A 431 -1.02 25.25 -11.62
C ARG A 431 -1.19 23.88 -10.96
N GLY A 432 -1.59 22.87 -11.74
CA GLY A 432 -1.67 21.49 -11.30
C GLY A 432 -0.30 20.92 -10.90
N ARG A 433 0.76 21.26 -11.63
CA ARG A 433 2.14 20.88 -11.29
C ARG A 433 2.61 21.56 -10.00
N ILE A 434 2.43 22.87 -9.88
CA ILE A 434 2.78 23.65 -8.67
C ILE A 434 2.03 23.11 -7.43
N ARG A 435 0.73 22.80 -7.56
CA ARG A 435 -0.06 22.18 -6.48
C ARG A 435 0.50 20.83 -6.06
N LEU A 436 0.87 19.99 -7.03
CA LEU A 436 1.40 18.67 -6.74
C LEU A 436 2.77 18.77 -6.05
N GLU A 437 3.62 19.66 -6.50
CA GLU A 437 4.90 19.94 -5.84
C GLU A 437 4.71 20.48 -4.42
N ALA A 438 3.82 21.46 -4.22
CA ALA A 438 3.48 21.95 -2.87
C ALA A 438 2.93 20.86 -1.93
N ALA A 439 2.23 19.86 -2.48
CA ALA A 439 1.68 18.76 -1.71
C ALA A 439 2.71 17.65 -1.43
N SER A 440 3.56 17.33 -2.40
CA SER A 440 4.46 16.17 -2.37
C SER A 440 5.91 16.50 -2.01
N GLY A 441 6.35 17.73 -2.28
CA GLY A 441 7.76 18.14 -2.22
C GLY A 441 8.63 17.56 -3.34
N LEU A 442 8.02 16.99 -4.37
CA LEU A 442 8.71 16.50 -5.56
C LEU A 442 8.84 17.64 -6.59
N ASP A 443 10.04 17.82 -7.11
CA ASP A 443 10.34 18.74 -8.21
C ASP A 443 9.55 18.32 -9.47
N ILE A 444 8.47 19.04 -9.74
CA ILE A 444 7.47 18.70 -10.77
C ILE A 444 7.11 19.94 -11.60
N SER A 445 7.27 21.14 -11.07
CA SER A 445 6.90 22.38 -11.75
C SER A 445 8.12 23.25 -12.04
N ASP A 446 8.13 23.90 -13.21
CA ASP A 446 9.25 24.77 -13.59
C ASP A 446 9.32 26.10 -12.80
N GLU A 447 8.28 26.42 -12.01
CA GLU A 447 8.11 27.69 -11.30
C GLU A 447 8.26 27.59 -9.78
N LEU A 448 8.28 26.38 -9.22
CA LEU A 448 8.49 26.13 -7.80
C LEU A 448 9.70 25.19 -7.67
N ASP A 449 10.52 25.38 -6.63
CA ASP A 449 11.66 24.51 -6.31
C ASP A 449 11.58 24.17 -4.82
N LEU A 450 10.50 23.48 -4.44
CA LEU A 450 10.23 23.08 -3.07
C LEU A 450 11.01 21.80 -2.73
N LEU A 451 11.75 21.81 -1.63
CA LEU A 451 12.45 20.62 -1.17
C LEU A 451 11.48 19.61 -0.54
N PRO A 452 11.78 18.30 -0.59
CA PRO A 452 10.90 17.28 0.00
C PRO A 452 10.45 17.52 1.44
N PRO A 453 11.28 18.01 2.38
CA PRO A 453 10.87 18.35 3.75
C PRO A 453 9.73 19.38 3.86
N ASP A 454 9.54 20.19 2.83
CA ASP A 454 8.63 21.33 2.86
C ASP A 454 7.29 21.06 2.17
N GLY A 455 7.16 19.91 1.50
CA GLY A 455 5.89 19.41 0.97
C GLY A 455 4.92 18.98 2.08
N ALA A 456 3.61 19.16 1.85
CA ALA A 456 2.58 18.81 2.83
C ALA A 456 2.64 17.34 3.31
N ALA A 457 2.98 16.41 2.42
CA ALA A 457 3.10 14.99 2.71
C ALA A 457 4.20 14.66 3.72
N GLU A 458 5.40 15.22 3.54
CA GLU A 458 6.52 14.97 4.47
C GLU A 458 6.29 15.67 5.81
N ARG A 459 5.72 16.87 5.81
CA ARG A 459 5.32 17.56 7.04
C ARG A 459 4.31 16.75 7.85
N ALA A 460 3.31 16.19 7.18
CA ALA A 460 2.36 15.28 7.83
C ALA A 460 3.04 14.04 8.41
N ARG A 461 4.00 13.45 7.69
CA ARG A 461 4.76 12.29 8.20
C ARG A 461 5.56 12.63 9.45
N GLN A 462 6.28 13.76 9.44
CA GLN A 462 7.05 14.23 10.60
C GLN A 462 6.15 14.51 11.80
N LEU A 463 4.99 15.14 11.57
CA LEU A 463 4.02 15.37 12.62
C LEU A 463 3.51 14.08 13.24
N VAL A 464 3.16 13.06 12.42
CA VAL A 464 2.70 11.76 12.92
C VAL A 464 3.82 11.02 13.67
N LEU A 465 5.07 11.10 13.22
CA LEU A 465 6.23 10.56 13.95
C LEU A 465 6.41 11.21 15.32
N TRP A 466 6.26 12.53 15.39
CA TRP A 466 6.30 13.27 16.64
C TRP A 466 5.13 12.90 17.56
N LEU A 467 3.91 12.86 17.03
CA LEU A 467 2.69 12.49 17.77
C LEU A 467 2.74 11.07 18.34
N SER A 468 3.38 10.13 17.63
CA SER A 468 3.57 8.76 18.11
C SER A 468 4.40 8.71 19.40
N LYS A 469 5.26 9.71 19.63
CA LYS A 469 6.08 9.82 20.84
C LYS A 469 5.39 10.67 21.92
N GLU A 470 4.80 11.79 21.52
CA GLU A 470 4.23 12.77 22.45
C GLU A 470 2.81 12.43 22.94
N ASN A 471 2.05 11.65 22.16
CA ASN A 471 0.71 11.21 22.51
C ASN A 471 0.48 9.74 22.12
N PRO A 472 1.21 8.79 22.74
CA PRO A 472 1.07 7.36 22.44
C PRO A 472 -0.37 6.84 22.69
N GLN A 473 -1.12 7.45 23.60
CA GLN A 473 -2.55 7.15 23.86
C GLN A 473 -3.41 7.31 22.61
N GLY A 474 -3.00 8.21 21.70
CA GLY A 474 -3.65 8.42 20.42
C GLY A 474 -3.33 7.36 19.36
N ASN A 475 -2.42 6.41 19.61
CA ASN A 475 -2.05 5.34 18.67
C ASN A 475 -1.74 5.87 17.25
N TRP A 476 -0.89 6.89 17.13
CA TRP A 476 -0.60 7.57 15.86
C TRP A 476 0.26 6.76 14.90
N GLU A 477 1.06 5.84 15.43
CA GLU A 477 1.96 4.95 14.67
C GLU A 477 1.23 4.08 13.64
N GLN A 478 -0.06 3.81 13.85
CA GLN A 478 -0.89 3.06 12.91
C GLN A 478 -1.03 3.70 11.51
N PHE A 479 -0.71 4.99 11.39
CA PHE A 479 -0.74 5.75 10.14
C PHE A 479 0.61 5.79 9.42
N LEU A 480 1.63 5.11 9.95
CA LEU A 480 2.95 4.98 9.36
C LEU A 480 3.16 3.57 8.81
N ALA A 481 4.05 3.42 7.84
CA ALA A 481 4.61 2.11 7.52
C ALA A 481 5.40 1.56 8.73
N ASP A 482 5.62 0.24 8.76
CA ASP A 482 6.26 -0.48 9.88
C ASP A 482 7.58 0.17 10.35
N ASP A 483 8.32 0.81 9.44
CA ASP A 483 9.60 1.47 9.70
C ASP A 483 9.51 3.01 9.84
N GLY A 484 8.31 3.58 9.77
CA GLY A 484 8.08 5.02 9.81
C GLY A 484 8.46 5.78 8.54
N SER A 485 8.93 5.11 7.48
CA SER A 485 9.45 5.77 6.26
C SER A 485 8.39 6.55 5.48
N ARG A 486 7.12 6.15 5.58
CA ARG A 486 6.01 6.72 4.82
C ARG A 486 4.72 6.73 5.61
N LEU A 487 3.78 7.54 5.14
CA LEU A 487 2.39 7.50 5.57
C LEU A 487 1.63 6.35 4.91
N ARG A 488 0.68 5.76 5.64
CA ARG A 488 -0.30 4.77 5.15
C ARG A 488 -1.47 5.48 4.49
N TRP A 489 -1.29 5.87 3.22
CA TRP A 489 -2.29 6.64 2.48
C TRP A 489 -3.64 5.92 2.32
N ASP A 490 -3.67 4.59 2.42
CA ASP A 490 -4.87 3.74 2.52
C ASP A 490 -5.74 4.02 3.78
N LYS A 491 -5.18 4.72 4.77
CA LYS A 491 -5.90 5.16 5.98
C LYS A 491 -6.15 6.67 6.02
N ILE A 492 -5.73 7.41 4.99
CA ILE A 492 -5.69 8.87 5.05
C ILE A 492 -6.79 9.48 4.20
N ILE A 493 -7.56 10.37 4.83
CA ILE A 493 -8.50 11.28 4.21
C ILE A 493 -7.75 12.59 3.93
N VAL A 494 -7.61 12.98 2.67
CA VAL A 494 -7.03 14.28 2.32
C VAL A 494 -8.17 15.27 2.10
N THR A 495 -8.20 16.34 2.91
CA THR A 495 -9.34 17.24 2.94
C THR A 495 -8.91 18.71 2.96
N GLY A 496 -9.71 19.57 2.37
CA GLY A 496 -9.43 21.00 2.38
C GLY A 496 -10.63 21.84 1.96
N ALA A 497 -10.50 23.15 2.17
CA ALA A 497 -11.40 24.16 1.61
C ALA A 497 -10.68 25.04 0.59
N SER A 498 -11.37 25.53 -0.44
CA SER A 498 -10.82 26.54 -1.36
C SER A 498 -9.49 26.09 -1.99
N HIS A 499 -8.38 26.80 -1.74
CA HIS A 499 -7.03 26.38 -2.15
C HIS A 499 -6.70 24.96 -1.69
N GLY A 500 -6.99 24.63 -0.43
CA GLY A 500 -6.74 23.31 0.14
C GLY A 500 -7.58 22.20 -0.48
N SER A 501 -8.84 22.49 -0.84
CA SER A 501 -9.69 21.53 -1.57
C SER A 501 -9.08 21.20 -2.93
N THR A 502 -8.54 22.22 -3.60
CA THR A 502 -7.94 22.07 -4.92
C THR A 502 -6.62 21.28 -4.85
N THR A 503 -5.77 21.58 -3.86
CA THR A 503 -4.55 20.82 -3.59
C THR A 503 -4.84 19.38 -3.17
N ALA A 504 -5.86 19.14 -2.32
CA ALA A 504 -6.27 17.80 -1.92
C ALA A 504 -6.67 16.94 -3.13
N ALA A 505 -7.51 17.49 -4.01
CA ALA A 505 -7.91 16.81 -5.23
C ALA A 505 -6.70 16.53 -6.14
N ARG A 506 -5.84 17.53 -6.38
CA ARG A 506 -4.67 17.36 -7.24
C ARG A 506 -3.68 16.33 -6.69
N PHE A 507 -3.46 16.31 -5.38
CA PHE A 507 -2.61 15.31 -4.73
C PHE A 507 -3.22 13.91 -4.89
N ALA A 508 -4.52 13.75 -4.68
CA ALA A 508 -5.20 12.47 -4.81
C ALA A 508 -5.26 11.91 -6.25
N LYS A 509 -5.13 12.78 -7.28
CA LYS A 509 -4.87 12.33 -8.65
C LYS A 509 -3.54 11.59 -8.76
N HIS A 510 -2.52 12.03 -8.01
CA HIS A 510 -1.18 11.45 -8.03
C HIS A 510 -1.01 10.29 -7.06
N GLN A 511 -1.42 10.44 -5.80
CA GLN A 511 -1.31 9.44 -4.74
C GLN A 511 -2.69 8.84 -4.46
N ARG A 512 -2.82 7.51 -4.46
CA ARG A 512 -4.04 6.85 -3.99
C ARG A 512 -4.19 7.11 -2.49
N VAL A 513 -5.35 7.60 -2.09
CA VAL A 513 -5.71 7.86 -0.69
C VAL A 513 -7.05 7.18 -0.36
N ASP A 514 -7.37 7.05 0.92
CA ASP A 514 -8.63 6.45 1.36
C ASP A 514 -9.84 7.25 0.87
N ARG A 515 -9.77 8.57 1.00
CA ARG A 515 -10.88 9.48 0.70
C ARG A 515 -10.38 10.90 0.43
N VAL A 516 -11.14 11.63 -0.39
CA VAL A 516 -10.94 13.06 -0.61
C VAL A 516 -12.21 13.81 -0.26
N VAL A 517 -12.10 14.84 0.59
CA VAL A 517 -13.23 15.74 0.90
C VAL A 517 -12.90 17.16 0.45
N MET A 518 -13.72 17.67 -0.47
CA MET A 518 -13.53 18.91 -1.20
C MET A 518 -14.61 19.91 -0.79
N LEU A 519 -14.24 20.88 0.05
CA LEU A 519 -15.14 21.96 0.47
C LEU A 519 -14.87 23.20 -0.39
N CYS A 520 -15.91 23.76 -1.02
CA CYS A 520 -15.80 24.93 -1.90
C CYS A 520 -14.64 24.85 -2.93
N GLY A 521 -14.56 23.72 -3.64
CA GLY A 521 -13.55 23.42 -4.66
C GLY A 521 -13.81 22.09 -5.38
N PRO A 522 -12.90 21.64 -6.25
CA PRO A 522 -11.64 22.28 -6.67
C PRO A 522 -11.83 23.50 -7.59
N ARG A 523 -10.88 24.44 -7.58
CA ARG A 523 -10.77 25.55 -8.54
C ARG A 523 -9.66 25.26 -9.57
N ASP A 524 -9.24 26.26 -10.34
CA ASP A 524 -8.39 26.21 -11.56
C ASP A 524 -9.21 25.90 -12.82
N GLN A 525 -10.22 26.72 -13.07
CA GLN A 525 -11.14 26.59 -14.21
C GLN A 525 -10.45 26.73 -15.57
N ASP A 526 -9.32 27.42 -15.60
CA ASP A 526 -8.43 27.61 -16.74
C ASP A 526 -7.39 26.49 -16.85
N GLN A 527 -7.54 25.36 -16.18
CA GLN A 527 -6.59 24.25 -16.21
C GLN A 527 -7.35 22.93 -16.40
N ASP A 528 -6.67 21.93 -16.96
CA ASP A 528 -7.23 20.62 -17.32
C ASP A 528 -6.69 19.48 -16.45
N TRP A 529 -5.88 19.80 -15.43
CA TRP A 529 -5.28 18.79 -14.56
C TRP A 529 -6.31 17.90 -13.85
N GLN A 530 -7.53 18.39 -13.64
CA GLN A 530 -8.63 17.65 -13.01
C GLN A 530 -8.98 16.39 -13.82
N GLY A 531 -8.92 16.51 -15.15
CA GLY A 531 -9.16 15.44 -16.10
C GLY A 531 -7.99 14.48 -16.25
N LEU A 532 -6.87 14.70 -15.55
CA LEU A 532 -5.75 13.77 -15.60
C LEU A 532 -6.18 12.39 -15.12
N PRO A 533 -5.50 11.33 -15.58
CA PRO A 533 -5.14 10.19 -14.74
C PRO A 533 -5.32 10.31 -13.21
N SER A 534 -6.09 9.40 -12.59
CA SER A 534 -6.22 9.28 -11.13
C SER A 534 -5.56 8.02 -10.56
N ALA A 535 -4.80 8.17 -9.48
CA ALA A 535 -4.41 7.07 -8.60
C ALA A 535 -5.53 6.74 -7.59
N THR A 536 -6.23 7.76 -7.09
CA THR A 536 -7.44 7.57 -6.27
C THR A 536 -8.67 7.33 -7.16
N PRO A 537 -9.43 6.24 -6.98
CA PRO A 537 -10.72 6.03 -7.65
C PRO A 537 -11.70 7.20 -7.46
N ALA A 538 -12.43 7.55 -8.52
CA ALA A 538 -13.31 8.73 -8.52
C ALA A 538 -14.48 8.63 -7.52
N ASN A 539 -14.94 7.42 -7.16
CA ASN A 539 -15.96 7.21 -6.12
C ASN A 539 -15.49 7.59 -4.71
N ARG A 540 -14.18 7.84 -4.49
CA ARG A 540 -13.63 8.25 -3.19
C ARG A 540 -13.53 9.76 -3.01
N PHE A 541 -13.92 10.55 -4.01
CA PHE A 541 -13.95 12.01 -3.95
C PHE A 541 -15.35 12.49 -3.58
N PHE A 542 -15.46 13.42 -2.64
CA PHE A 542 -16.72 14.00 -2.20
C PHE A 542 -16.63 15.53 -2.25
N GLY A 543 -17.57 16.17 -2.94
CA GLY A 543 -17.67 17.63 -3.07
C GLY A 543 -18.84 18.21 -2.28
N PHE A 544 -18.61 19.34 -1.61
CA PHE A 544 -19.67 20.15 -1.02
C PHE A 544 -19.40 21.64 -1.21
N THR A 545 -20.38 22.37 -1.77
CA THR A 545 -20.26 23.81 -2.04
C THR A 545 -21.61 24.52 -1.94
N HIS A 546 -21.58 25.86 -1.93
CA HIS A 546 -22.77 26.70 -1.89
C HIS A 546 -23.06 27.25 -3.29
N VAL A 547 -24.33 27.34 -3.70
CA VAL A 547 -24.70 27.79 -5.06
C VAL A 547 -24.35 29.26 -5.35
N LEU A 548 -24.23 30.07 -4.30
CA LEU A 548 -23.76 31.46 -4.36
C LEU A 548 -22.24 31.64 -4.24
N ASP A 549 -21.48 30.54 -4.09
CA ASP A 549 -20.03 30.63 -4.14
C ASP A 549 -19.60 31.06 -5.55
N GLY A 550 -18.65 32.01 -5.64
CA GLY A 550 -18.12 32.49 -6.91
C GLY A 550 -17.50 31.39 -7.79
N GLY A 551 -17.07 30.26 -7.20
CA GLY A 551 -16.65 29.10 -7.98
C GLY A 551 -17.80 28.25 -8.52
N TRP A 552 -18.98 28.29 -7.90
CA TRP A 552 -20.18 27.66 -8.43
C TRP A 552 -20.80 28.53 -9.53
N THR A 553 -21.04 29.81 -9.25
CA THR A 553 -21.65 30.75 -10.22
C THR A 553 -20.79 31.01 -11.46
N GLY A 554 -19.50 30.71 -11.37
CA GLY A 554 -18.57 30.76 -12.50
C GLY A 554 -18.32 29.41 -13.16
N ASP A 555 -19.10 28.38 -12.86
CA ASP A 555 -18.96 27.02 -13.43
C ASP A 555 -17.60 26.34 -13.20
N HIS A 556 -16.83 26.78 -12.21
CA HIS A 556 -15.54 26.17 -11.89
C HIS A 556 -15.73 24.80 -11.24
N TYR A 557 -16.71 24.69 -10.34
CA TYR A 557 -16.93 23.51 -9.51
C TYR A 557 -17.68 22.40 -10.24
N CYS A 558 -18.78 22.71 -10.94
CA CYS A 558 -19.48 21.73 -11.78
C CYS A 558 -18.51 21.11 -12.80
N ARG A 559 -17.71 21.94 -13.48
CA ARG A 559 -16.69 21.50 -14.44
C ARG A 559 -15.66 20.61 -13.79
N SER A 560 -15.09 21.03 -12.66
CA SER A 560 -14.06 20.25 -11.96
C SER A 560 -14.61 18.90 -11.51
N TRP A 561 -15.85 18.85 -11.01
CA TRP A 561 -16.49 17.59 -10.62
C TRP A 561 -16.79 16.68 -11.80
N GLU A 562 -17.12 17.23 -12.97
CA GLU A 562 -17.26 16.45 -14.21
C GLU A 562 -15.92 15.89 -14.68
N LEU A 563 -14.86 16.71 -14.72
CA LEU A 563 -13.51 16.27 -15.11
C LEU A 563 -12.92 15.23 -14.14
N LEU A 564 -13.29 15.30 -12.87
CA LEU A 564 -12.96 14.26 -11.88
C LEU A 564 -13.80 12.99 -12.04
N GLY A 565 -14.83 12.98 -12.89
CA GLY A 565 -15.70 11.82 -13.15
C GLY A 565 -16.77 11.59 -12.08
N LEU A 566 -17.10 12.57 -11.24
CA LEU A 566 -18.01 12.36 -10.10
C LEU A 566 -19.46 12.10 -10.51
N HIS A 567 -19.85 12.49 -11.73
CA HIS A 567 -21.19 12.26 -12.27
C HIS A 567 -21.53 10.79 -12.47
N ALA A 568 -20.52 9.91 -12.53
CA ALA A 568 -20.70 8.46 -12.55
C ALA A 568 -21.18 7.89 -11.20
N PHE A 569 -21.22 8.68 -10.13
CA PHE A 569 -21.49 8.23 -8.76
C PHE A 569 -22.57 9.07 -8.07
N GLY A 570 -23.69 9.34 -8.75
CA GLY A 570 -24.83 10.08 -8.22
C GLY A 570 -25.01 11.48 -8.82
N PRO A 571 -26.25 12.03 -8.82
CA PRO A 571 -26.58 13.37 -9.32
C PRO A 571 -26.01 14.50 -8.44
N ILE A 572 -26.12 15.76 -8.85
CA ILE A 572 -25.92 16.88 -7.92
C ILE A 572 -27.13 16.93 -6.97
N VAL A 573 -26.90 16.88 -5.66
CA VAL A 573 -27.96 16.86 -4.65
C VAL A 573 -27.94 18.16 -3.84
N ASN A 574 -29.08 18.87 -3.82
CA ASN A 574 -29.29 19.96 -2.88
C ASN A 574 -29.62 19.40 -1.50
N ILE A 575 -28.75 19.60 -0.53
CA ILE A 575 -28.90 19.08 0.83
C ILE A 575 -30.00 19.79 1.62
N ASP A 576 -30.48 20.95 1.15
CA ASP A 576 -31.57 21.67 1.81
C ASP A 576 -32.92 20.95 1.63
N ASP A 577 -33.04 20.17 0.55
CA ASP A 577 -34.26 19.44 0.16
C ASP A 577 -34.11 17.91 0.36
N ALA A 578 -32.95 17.46 0.83
CA ALA A 578 -32.59 16.05 0.96
C ALA A 578 -32.02 15.71 2.35
N GLN A 579 -32.01 14.43 2.68
CA GLN A 579 -31.39 13.91 3.92
C GLN A 579 -30.38 12.80 3.57
N PRO A 580 -29.42 12.49 4.46
CA PRO A 580 -28.50 11.37 4.25
C PRO A 580 -29.26 10.06 3.93
N PRO A 581 -28.76 9.22 3.01
CA PRO A 581 -27.43 9.24 2.43
C PRO A 581 -27.31 10.09 1.14
N TYR A 582 -28.20 11.06 0.90
CA TYR A 582 -28.12 11.99 -0.26
C TYR A 582 -27.95 11.25 -1.60
N GLU A 583 -28.77 10.22 -1.82
CA GLU A 583 -28.71 9.38 -3.02
C GLU A 583 -27.33 8.73 -3.25
N ASN A 584 -26.54 8.58 -2.19
CA ASN A 584 -25.14 8.15 -2.23
C ASN A 584 -24.25 9.01 -3.14
N SER A 585 -24.64 10.28 -3.37
CA SER A 585 -23.96 11.18 -4.29
C SER A 585 -22.60 11.65 -3.79
N ARG A 586 -21.68 11.89 -4.73
CA ARG A 586 -20.38 12.53 -4.50
C ARG A 586 -20.41 14.06 -4.70
N ARG A 587 -21.56 14.63 -5.05
CA ARG A 587 -21.73 16.03 -5.46
C ARG A 587 -22.87 16.69 -4.69
N LEU A 588 -22.54 17.36 -3.59
CA LEU A 588 -23.51 18.03 -2.73
C LEU A 588 -23.45 19.55 -2.89
N ILE A 589 -24.62 20.18 -2.94
CA ILE A 589 -24.76 21.64 -2.93
C ILE A 589 -25.73 22.08 -1.83
N THR A 590 -25.71 23.37 -1.51
CA THR A 590 -26.70 24.03 -0.66
C THR A 590 -27.03 25.41 -1.23
N ALA A 591 -28.29 25.80 -1.08
CA ALA A 591 -28.84 27.13 -1.33
C ALA A 591 -29.29 27.82 -0.03
N ALA A 592 -28.79 27.36 1.13
CA ALA A 592 -29.11 27.93 2.43
C ALA A 592 -28.94 29.46 2.46
N ASP A 593 -29.81 30.15 3.20
CA ASP A 593 -29.75 31.60 3.23
C ASP A 593 -28.46 32.12 3.92
N VAL A 594 -27.59 32.71 3.11
CA VAL A 594 -26.36 33.41 3.54
C VAL A 594 -26.46 34.92 3.37
N GLY A 595 -27.67 35.46 3.15
CA GLY A 595 -27.94 36.89 2.96
C GLY A 595 -27.43 37.43 1.62
N GLY A 596 -27.33 36.58 0.61
CA GLY A 596 -26.78 36.95 -0.71
C GLY A 596 -25.27 37.23 -0.72
N ASP A 597 -24.55 36.96 0.36
CA ASP A 597 -23.11 37.20 0.46
C ASP A 597 -22.30 36.02 -0.09
N ALA A 598 -21.73 36.17 -1.29
CA ALA A 598 -20.88 35.16 -1.93
C ALA A 598 -19.63 34.78 -1.11
N ARG A 599 -19.08 35.68 -0.28
CA ARG A 599 -17.94 35.35 0.60
C ARG A 599 -18.38 34.50 1.78
N ARG A 600 -19.57 34.78 2.31
CA ARG A 600 -20.18 33.92 3.33
C ARG A 600 -20.54 32.56 2.74
N ALA A 601 -21.12 32.53 1.54
CA ALA A 601 -21.40 31.30 0.78
C ALA A 601 -20.14 30.42 0.71
N HIS A 602 -19.02 30.99 0.25
CA HIS A 602 -17.74 30.30 0.13
C HIS A 602 -17.24 29.67 1.44
N SER A 603 -17.46 30.34 2.57
CA SER A 603 -16.99 29.87 3.88
C SER A 603 -18.03 29.04 4.65
N SER A 604 -19.30 29.04 4.20
CA SER A 604 -20.43 28.45 4.93
C SER A 604 -20.37 26.92 5.00
N VAL A 605 -19.73 26.29 4.02
CA VAL A 605 -19.61 24.82 3.90
C VAL A 605 -18.52 24.20 4.79
N THR A 606 -17.76 25.01 5.52
CA THR A 606 -16.83 24.55 6.57
C THR A 606 -17.37 24.89 7.95
N PRO A 607 -17.21 24.04 9.00
CA PRO A 607 -17.67 24.36 10.34
C PRO A 607 -17.12 25.71 10.83
N GLY A 608 -18.01 26.64 11.18
CA GLY A 608 -17.59 27.97 11.64
C GLY A 608 -18.71 29.00 11.68
N GLY A 609 -18.34 30.27 11.88
CA GLY A 609 -19.30 31.36 12.04
C GLY A 609 -20.09 31.73 10.79
N SER A 610 -19.61 31.33 9.60
CA SER A 610 -20.33 31.57 8.34
C SER A 610 -21.41 30.52 8.06
N SER A 611 -21.29 29.33 8.65
CA SER A 611 -22.22 28.23 8.47
C SER A 611 -23.60 28.54 9.06
N PRO A 612 -24.68 28.17 8.37
CA PRO A 612 -26.04 28.23 8.91
C PRO A 612 -26.19 27.44 10.21
N LYS A 613 -27.01 27.97 11.12
CA LYS A 613 -27.31 27.36 12.42
C LYS A 613 -28.81 27.16 12.58
N ALA A 614 -29.19 26.08 13.25
CA ALA A 614 -30.55 25.91 13.74
C ALA A 614 -30.85 26.87 14.90
N ALA A 615 -32.12 26.94 15.30
CA ALA A 615 -32.58 27.78 16.41
C ALA A 615 -31.92 27.42 17.75
N ASP A 616 -31.49 26.17 17.94
CA ASP A 616 -30.79 25.69 19.13
C ASP A 616 -29.27 25.97 19.10
N GLY A 617 -28.77 26.56 18.01
CA GLY A 617 -27.35 26.89 17.82
C GLY A 617 -26.51 25.77 17.19
N SER A 618 -27.07 24.59 16.95
CA SER A 618 -26.40 23.51 16.20
C SER A 618 -26.15 23.91 14.75
N LEU A 619 -25.12 23.33 14.13
CA LEU A 619 -24.76 23.65 12.75
C LEU A 619 -25.58 22.80 11.78
N LEU A 620 -26.31 23.43 10.86
CA LEU A 620 -27.24 22.73 9.96
C LEU A 620 -26.55 21.70 9.06
N PHE A 621 -25.24 21.87 8.80
CA PHE A 621 -24.47 20.99 7.94
C PHE A 621 -23.77 19.84 8.70
N ASP A 622 -24.04 19.64 10.00
CA ASP A 622 -23.52 18.49 10.75
C ASP A 622 -23.79 17.12 10.08
N PRO A 623 -25.01 16.85 9.57
CA PRO A 623 -25.29 15.63 8.82
C PRO A 623 -24.49 15.52 7.51
N VAL A 624 -24.21 16.66 6.85
CA VAL A 624 -23.43 16.71 5.61
C VAL A 624 -21.97 16.36 5.89
N TRP A 625 -21.33 16.98 6.88
CA TRP A 625 -19.95 16.65 7.22
C TRP A 625 -19.81 15.20 7.67
N ARG A 626 -20.73 14.67 8.47
CA ARG A 626 -20.73 13.24 8.82
C ARG A 626 -20.76 12.37 7.56
N TYR A 627 -21.68 12.61 6.65
CA TYR A 627 -21.76 11.89 5.37
C TYR A 627 -20.44 11.95 4.59
N LEU A 628 -19.89 13.15 4.37
CA LEU A 628 -18.66 13.34 3.60
C LEU A 628 -17.47 12.56 4.18
N TYR A 629 -17.36 12.43 5.51
CA TYR A 629 -16.22 11.78 6.16
C TYR A 629 -16.43 10.30 6.51
N THR A 630 -17.68 9.83 6.64
CA THR A 630 -17.96 8.46 7.12
C THR A 630 -18.78 7.59 6.19
N HIS A 631 -19.43 8.15 5.16
CA HIS A 631 -20.26 7.33 4.24
C HIS A 631 -19.42 6.31 3.49
N ASP A 632 -19.95 5.11 3.26
CA ASP A 632 -19.25 4.04 2.53
C ASP A 632 -18.88 4.49 1.11
N VAL A 633 -17.60 4.37 0.75
CA VAL A 633 -17.08 4.82 -0.55
C VAL A 633 -17.54 3.92 -1.69
N ASP A 634 -17.94 2.69 -1.41
CA ASP A 634 -18.43 1.74 -2.42
C ASP A 634 -19.96 1.77 -2.54
N ALA A 635 -20.66 2.37 -1.57
CA ALA A 635 -22.06 2.75 -1.71
C ALA A 635 -22.17 4.02 -2.57
N VAL A 636 -22.41 3.84 -3.87
CA VAL A 636 -22.47 4.89 -4.90
C VAL A 636 -23.89 5.13 -5.41
N GLY A 637 -24.17 6.38 -5.81
CA GLY A 637 -25.43 6.75 -6.44
C GLY A 637 -25.51 6.35 -7.91
N GLU A 638 -26.71 6.38 -8.49
CA GLU A 638 -26.90 6.12 -9.92
C GLU A 638 -26.14 7.16 -10.76
N ALA A 639 -25.46 6.71 -11.81
CA ALA A 639 -24.78 7.60 -12.73
C ALA A 639 -25.78 8.59 -13.35
N SER A 640 -25.35 9.82 -13.54
CA SER A 640 -26.16 10.89 -14.13
C SER A 640 -25.41 11.55 -15.27
N GLU A 641 -26.16 12.14 -16.19
CA GLU A 641 -25.59 12.90 -17.29
C GLU A 641 -24.78 14.11 -16.77
N PRO A 642 -23.76 14.54 -17.51
CA PRO A 642 -23.11 15.83 -17.30
C PRO A 642 -24.14 16.97 -17.27
N ASP A 643 -23.88 17.98 -16.45
CA ASP A 643 -24.74 19.15 -16.26
C ASP A 643 -24.78 19.99 -17.55
N PRO A 644 -25.92 20.06 -18.27
CA PRO A 644 -25.99 20.77 -19.54
C PRO A 644 -25.70 22.26 -19.41
N ASP A 645 -25.92 22.85 -18.23
CA ASP A 645 -25.76 24.28 -17.99
C ASP A 645 -24.34 24.66 -17.55
N CYS A 646 -23.47 23.68 -17.28
CA CYS A 646 -22.10 23.92 -16.86
C CYS A 646 -21.17 24.31 -18.03
N GLN A 647 -20.53 25.49 -17.95
CA GLN A 647 -19.48 25.87 -18.88
C GLN A 647 -18.23 25.00 -18.72
N ARG A 648 -17.97 24.11 -19.69
CA ARG A 648 -16.84 23.16 -19.68
C ARG A 648 -15.53 23.71 -20.21
N VAL A 649 -15.57 24.69 -21.10
CA VAL A 649 -14.37 25.29 -21.70
C VAL A 649 -14.29 26.75 -21.28
N HIS A 650 -13.34 27.04 -20.39
CA HIS A 650 -13.06 28.40 -19.92
C HIS A 650 -11.91 29.04 -20.71
N VAL A 651 -10.89 28.24 -21.02
CA VAL A 651 -9.69 28.63 -21.77
C VAL A 651 -9.31 27.46 -22.69
N GLN A 652 -8.76 27.76 -23.86
CA GLN A 652 -8.11 26.78 -24.73
C GLN A 652 -6.60 27.07 -24.73
N TYR A 653 -5.80 26.03 -24.53
CA TYR A 653 -4.34 26.08 -24.68
C TYR A 653 -3.98 25.51 -26.05
N GLU A 654 -2.93 26.06 -26.67
CA GLU A 654 -2.41 25.61 -27.96
C GLU A 654 -1.64 24.28 -27.87
#